data_AF-A0A8J1Y6K3-F1
#
_entry.id   AF-A0A8J1Y6K3-F1
#
_cell.length_a   1.000
_cell.length_b   1.000
_cell.length_c   1.000
_cell.angle_alpha   90.00
_cell.angle_beta   90.00
_cell.angle_gamma   90.00
#
_symmetry.space_group_name_H-M   'P 1'
#
loop_
_entity.id
_entity.type
_entity.pdbx_description
1 polymer ?
#
loop_
_entity_poly.entity_id
_entity_poly.type
_entity_poly.pdbx_seq_one_letter_code
_entity_poly.pdbx_strand_id
1 'polypeptide(L)'
;MFTTASVTILTVVAVVGVYTTEVEFEKGVFLKPVDPSSLSPDLLNNVKDPKDTGSLIYDSSQDNNYNKKLSLNFHVRDFKSQSSDLFRADPTFMRCLQEIRNHMSGKTVIINRGFKTASDLPGSTSMRDLYSRSGCSATLGFKSGETGDVKEIAEAALYHCPAIFASVQRDIGLIIMHKTLHIHMTGPGDTEPYFQLAGYESMANTEEFRTWALDKIDEYYDPINPSSCSSYTGLDEGGIYPEGSTSPEATVGKLDIQITREKAGDYGRLMQVPSRNVIFKNDDRDATWCGIQNQPCIDCRSAIKGHSLASRCGSRLVSPRLYYVIRQVQKMVRLYSVFGSAKLQVNAAFAEATSLHPSGPYPPGSLHYEGRAAEITLTGTPSSTLLKELSKLAICAGATYVQHKADHVYIAVKKQASTIAQHSRFPGIQLNHVVPPFEKKSHYELPEIGTELERKSRYIFDGDLQTSKLSDHTTIDMFKSHQSEARYFRLNPLLVQCFENIRYKENKWLKPTDLPVEIEVVTGYMTTVEERSKIPESDPRYNMHSSGLAMAIKYKDGSGPTKDVQRLAKISMDKCSPLFHREGKRIHLGVYGNNVYVGLGETLNVWLESDDVTMGNMTIEENVAWFRKRSMQAIQNRIVDPDNLENACMYANVPSRQSVDFKHDHPGYIKRRRRQAEPLSANECQPRSDTPFCRETKVHRDNEVEHMWQQINLKHLYRRSSDVQSALENCFGACGTCITGRIWEDKQEHCHNLLHWVPYDLKNVQHNYTNFFARDNIPLRKHACYGGQHCVDRSPLFSLVAPSVLHLYRPNPNQSVQNELYGSTDNPLPVFELLNKIYAMEAQGIVKFWTKDETELQSMRGSLQAAMLYNKRVTEVHVYVENPARRGHVTQALENMILEWSSKGCPTYTRETIAPYMVDDLPQAIVKRSLSPEHDLREKLLDQRRNWEYEWLRKTSN
;
A
#
# COMPACT_ATOMS: atom_id res chain seq x y z
N MET A 1 -6.12 -42.13 -66.19
CA MET A 1 -6.12 -40.90 -67.01
C MET A 1 -6.28 -39.72 -66.08
N PHE A 2 -5.34 -38.78 -66.17
CA PHE A 2 -5.20 -37.62 -65.30
C PHE A 2 -6.37 -36.65 -65.43
N THR A 3 -6.90 -36.19 -64.30
CA THR A 3 -7.51 -34.85 -64.19
C THR A 3 -7.09 -34.24 -62.85
N THR A 4 -6.17 -33.30 -62.96
CA THR A 4 -5.67 -32.37 -61.95
C THR A 4 -6.77 -31.42 -61.50
N ALA A 5 -7.05 -31.37 -60.19
CA ALA A 5 -7.79 -30.27 -59.57
C ALA A 5 -6.79 -29.38 -58.80
N SER A 6 -6.60 -28.17 -59.30
CA SER A 6 -5.77 -27.13 -58.70
C SER A 6 -6.37 -26.69 -57.36
N VAL A 7 -5.62 -26.88 -56.27
CA VAL A 7 -5.91 -26.27 -54.97
C VAL A 7 -5.31 -24.88 -54.97
N THR A 8 -6.17 -23.87 -55.05
CA THR A 8 -5.79 -22.46 -54.87
C THR A 8 -5.54 -22.22 -53.37
N ILE A 9 -4.28 -22.13 -52.98
CA ILE A 9 -3.86 -21.69 -51.65
C ILE A 9 -4.13 -20.19 -51.56
N LEU A 10 -5.16 -19.81 -50.81
CA LEU A 10 -5.43 -18.42 -50.45
C LEU A 10 -4.39 -18.00 -49.41
N THR A 11 -3.33 -17.32 -49.84
CA THR A 11 -2.37 -16.68 -48.94
C THR A 11 -3.06 -15.47 -48.32
N VAL A 12 -3.57 -15.60 -47.10
CA VAL A 12 -3.99 -14.45 -46.30
C VAL A 12 -2.72 -13.72 -45.87
N VAL A 13 -2.34 -12.71 -46.66
CA VAL A 13 -1.40 -11.68 -46.23
C VAL A 13 -2.11 -10.87 -45.16
N ALA A 14 -1.77 -11.13 -43.89
CA ALA A 14 -2.16 -10.27 -42.80
C ALA A 14 -1.51 -8.90 -43.00
N VAL A 15 -2.27 -7.95 -43.53
CA VAL A 15 -1.92 -6.53 -43.50
C VAL A 15 -2.09 -6.09 -42.04
N VAL A 16 -1.00 -6.17 -41.28
CA VAL A 16 -0.91 -5.51 -39.98
C VAL A 16 -0.82 -4.01 -40.27
N GLY A 17 -1.90 -3.28 -40.00
CA GLY A 17 -1.84 -1.82 -39.92
C GLY A 17 -0.91 -1.44 -38.78
N VAL A 18 0.31 -1.00 -39.11
CA VAL A 18 1.29 -0.51 -38.14
C VAL A 18 0.93 0.94 -37.82
N TYR A 19 0.30 1.17 -36.68
CA TYR A 19 0.29 2.49 -36.06
C TYR A 19 1.73 2.83 -35.65
N THR A 20 2.32 3.88 -36.24
CA THR A 20 3.70 4.32 -35.96
C THR A 20 3.79 4.93 -34.55
N THR A 21 3.97 4.10 -33.54
CA THR A 21 4.34 4.54 -32.19
C THR A 21 5.79 5.02 -32.21
N GLU A 22 6.06 6.17 -31.57
CA GLU A 22 7.43 6.63 -31.36
C GLU A 22 8.24 5.56 -30.60
N VAL A 23 9.50 5.38 -30.99
CA VAL A 23 10.41 4.40 -30.37
C VAL A 23 11.27 5.12 -29.34
N GLU A 24 11.23 4.64 -28.09
CA GLU A 24 12.02 5.18 -27.00
C GLU A 24 13.45 4.64 -27.03
N PHE A 25 14.42 5.56 -27.01
CA PHE A 25 15.83 5.30 -26.71
C PHE A 25 16.13 5.75 -25.26
N GLU A 26 17.20 5.22 -24.64
CA GLU A 26 17.49 5.44 -23.21
C GLU A 26 17.38 6.92 -22.77
N LYS A 27 16.60 7.15 -21.69
CA LYS A 27 16.18 8.45 -21.11
C LYS A 27 15.09 9.24 -21.86
N GLY A 28 14.15 8.55 -22.53
CA GLY A 28 12.91 9.17 -22.99
C GLY A 28 13.04 10.02 -24.25
N VAL A 29 14.05 9.73 -25.09
CA VAL A 29 14.11 10.31 -26.44
C VAL A 29 13.27 9.45 -27.37
N PHE A 30 12.24 10.06 -27.92
CA PHE A 30 11.33 9.45 -28.85
C PHE A 30 11.75 9.78 -30.29
N LEU A 31 12.01 8.74 -31.07
CA LEU A 31 12.22 8.85 -32.50
C LEU A 31 11.07 8.16 -33.23
N LYS A 32 10.47 8.87 -34.18
CA LYS A 32 9.44 8.29 -35.04
C LYS A 32 10.11 7.49 -36.18
N PRO A 33 9.83 6.19 -36.32
CA PRO A 33 10.36 5.41 -37.42
C PRO A 33 9.73 5.85 -38.74
N VAL A 34 10.54 5.83 -39.80
CA VAL A 34 10.07 6.04 -41.18
C VAL A 34 9.43 4.76 -41.67
N ASP A 35 8.21 4.86 -42.20
CA ASP A 35 7.53 3.73 -42.82
C ASP A 35 8.31 3.28 -44.07
N PRO A 36 8.83 2.04 -44.13
CA PRO A 36 9.57 1.54 -45.28
C PRO A 36 8.77 1.58 -46.60
N SER A 37 7.43 1.49 -46.53
CA SER A 37 6.55 1.55 -47.71
C SER A 37 6.45 2.95 -48.32
N SER A 38 6.83 3.99 -47.55
CA SER A 38 6.84 5.39 -48.00
C SER A 38 8.13 5.77 -48.76
N LEU A 39 9.14 4.89 -48.78
CA LEU A 39 10.42 5.14 -49.44
C LEU A 39 10.43 4.61 -50.88
N SER A 40 11.15 5.30 -51.77
CA SER A 40 11.40 4.76 -53.12
C SER A 40 12.22 3.46 -53.06
N PRO A 41 12.07 2.55 -54.04
CA PRO A 41 12.82 1.29 -54.05
C PRO A 41 14.34 1.46 -53.94
N ASP A 42 14.90 2.49 -54.56
CA ASP A 42 16.34 2.78 -54.53
C ASP A 42 16.79 3.24 -53.14
N LEU A 43 16.02 4.13 -52.49
CA LEU A 43 16.31 4.56 -51.12
C LEU A 43 16.18 3.40 -50.14
N LEU A 44 15.12 2.60 -50.28
CA LEU A 44 14.88 1.43 -49.43
C LEU A 44 16.01 0.39 -49.57
N ASN A 45 16.47 0.13 -50.80
CA ASN A 45 17.62 -0.74 -51.06
C ASN A 45 18.91 -0.17 -50.46
N ASN A 46 19.08 1.16 -50.49
CA ASN A 46 20.25 1.83 -49.94
C ASN A 46 20.33 1.73 -48.41
N VAL A 47 19.19 1.71 -47.71
CA VAL A 47 19.10 1.54 -46.25
C VAL A 47 18.57 0.17 -45.83
N LYS A 48 18.67 -0.85 -46.68
CA LYS A 48 18.21 -2.21 -46.35
C LYS A 48 19.02 -2.80 -45.20
N ASP A 49 18.35 -3.50 -44.28
CA ASP A 49 19.00 -4.37 -43.30
C ASP A 49 19.33 -5.72 -43.96
N PRO A 50 20.61 -6.04 -44.22
CA PRO A 50 21.00 -7.29 -44.87
C PRO A 50 21.06 -8.49 -43.90
N LYS A 51 20.95 -8.25 -42.59
CA LYS A 51 21.10 -9.25 -41.53
C LYS A 51 19.83 -9.48 -40.72
N ASP A 52 18.75 -8.75 -41.03
CA ASP A 52 17.46 -8.84 -40.35
C ASP A 52 17.60 -8.68 -38.81
N THR A 53 18.38 -7.70 -38.41
CA THR A 53 18.68 -7.43 -36.99
C THR A 53 17.50 -6.82 -36.23
N GLY A 54 16.41 -6.47 -36.91
CA GLY A 54 15.21 -5.88 -36.31
C GLY A 54 15.30 -4.37 -36.08
N SER A 55 16.38 -3.72 -36.55
CA SER A 55 16.51 -2.27 -36.50
C SER A 55 15.41 -1.58 -37.31
N LEU A 56 15.14 -0.32 -36.97
CA LEU A 56 14.15 0.51 -37.67
C LEU A 56 14.85 1.66 -38.41
N ILE A 57 14.20 2.19 -39.44
CA ILE A 57 14.69 3.31 -40.25
C ILE A 57 14.23 4.62 -39.59
N TYR A 58 15.13 5.59 -39.51
CA TYR A 58 14.88 6.93 -39.00
C TYR A 58 15.43 7.98 -39.97
N ASP A 59 14.84 9.16 -39.94
CA ASP A 59 15.29 10.33 -40.71
C ASP A 59 15.96 11.34 -39.78
N SER A 60 17.25 11.59 -39.98
CA SER A 60 18.03 12.55 -39.20
C SER A 60 17.73 14.01 -39.54
N SER A 61 17.10 14.30 -40.68
CA SER A 61 16.73 15.65 -41.11
C SER A 61 15.44 16.14 -40.44
N GLN A 62 14.56 15.24 -40.00
CA GLN A 62 13.31 15.56 -39.33
C GLN A 62 13.51 15.96 -37.88
N ASP A 63 12.72 16.91 -37.37
CA ASP A 63 12.60 17.27 -35.95
C ASP A 63 13.93 17.45 -35.19
N ASN A 64 14.97 17.97 -35.86
CA ASN A 64 16.32 18.12 -35.32
C ASN A 64 16.91 16.79 -34.78
N ASN A 65 16.49 15.65 -35.34
CA ASN A 65 16.93 14.32 -34.96
C ASN A 65 18.45 14.18 -35.04
N TYR A 66 19.12 14.91 -35.94
CA TYR A 66 20.58 14.96 -36.05
C TYR A 66 21.31 15.22 -34.72
N ASN A 67 20.77 16.10 -33.87
CA ASN A 67 21.34 16.41 -32.55
C ASN A 67 20.66 15.66 -31.41
N LYS A 68 19.68 14.79 -31.69
CA LYS A 68 19.07 13.96 -30.66
C LYS A 68 20.03 12.87 -30.22
N LYS A 69 19.86 12.48 -28.96
CA LYS A 69 20.65 11.44 -28.30
C LYS A 69 20.02 10.08 -28.56
N LEU A 70 20.81 9.15 -29.08
CA LEU A 70 20.47 7.72 -29.14
C LEU A 70 20.78 7.01 -27.81
N SER A 71 21.67 7.60 -27.01
CA SER A 71 21.93 7.23 -25.61
C SER A 71 22.53 8.43 -24.86
N LEU A 72 22.82 8.30 -23.56
CA LEU A 72 23.35 9.38 -22.73
C LEU A 72 24.56 10.11 -23.35
N ASN A 73 25.44 9.33 -23.99
CA ASN A 73 26.73 9.77 -24.54
C ASN A 73 26.85 9.71 -26.07
N PHE A 74 25.87 9.15 -26.79
CA PHE A 74 25.92 9.04 -28.25
C PHE A 74 24.74 9.74 -28.91
N HIS A 75 25.03 10.56 -29.92
CA HIS A 75 24.02 11.27 -30.72
C HIS A 75 23.82 10.60 -32.07
N VAL A 76 22.72 10.94 -32.74
CA VAL A 76 22.47 10.50 -34.12
C VAL A 76 23.63 10.87 -35.04
N ARG A 77 24.17 12.10 -34.94
CA ARG A 77 25.35 12.53 -35.72
C ARG A 77 26.61 11.68 -35.51
N ASP A 78 26.76 11.04 -34.35
CA ASP A 78 27.93 10.21 -34.03
C ASP A 78 27.78 8.80 -34.64
N PHE A 79 26.56 8.42 -34.99
CA PHE A 79 26.20 7.07 -35.44
C PHE A 79 25.78 6.99 -36.90
N LYS A 80 25.09 8.00 -37.44
CA LYS A 80 24.55 7.96 -38.80
C LYS A 80 25.66 7.98 -39.86
N SER A 81 25.31 7.60 -41.09
CA SER A 81 26.20 7.83 -42.21
C SER A 81 26.27 9.30 -42.59
N GLN A 82 27.43 9.77 -43.04
CA GLN A 82 27.62 11.13 -43.55
C GLN A 82 26.98 11.34 -44.92
N SER A 83 26.76 10.27 -45.69
CA SER A 83 26.24 10.31 -47.06
C SER A 83 24.71 10.22 -47.15
N SER A 84 24.02 10.09 -46.03
CA SER A 84 22.56 9.87 -46.00
C SER A 84 21.91 10.52 -44.78
N ASP A 85 20.72 11.06 -44.96
CA ASP A 85 19.87 11.52 -43.87
C ASP A 85 19.07 10.39 -43.23
N LEU A 86 18.81 9.32 -43.98
CA LEU A 86 18.23 8.09 -43.45
C LEU A 86 19.30 7.22 -42.80
N PHE A 87 18.97 6.68 -41.62
CA PHE A 87 19.82 5.72 -40.90
C PHE A 87 18.99 4.64 -40.22
N ARG A 88 19.62 3.49 -39.93
CA ARG A 88 19.02 2.45 -39.09
C ARG A 88 19.64 2.44 -37.71
N ALA A 89 18.83 2.22 -36.68
CA ALA A 89 19.30 2.04 -35.31
C ALA A 89 18.37 1.08 -34.53
N ASP A 90 18.94 0.44 -33.51
CA ASP A 90 18.20 -0.41 -32.57
C ASP A 90 18.46 0.07 -31.12
N PRO A 91 17.41 0.28 -30.31
CA PRO A 91 17.56 0.76 -28.93
C PRO A 91 18.36 -0.18 -28.02
N THR A 92 18.26 -1.50 -28.24
CA THR A 92 18.95 -2.52 -27.45
C THR A 92 20.44 -2.52 -27.76
N PHE A 93 20.81 -2.34 -29.03
CA PHE A 93 22.19 -2.11 -29.42
C PHE A 93 22.77 -0.81 -28.83
N MET A 94 22.02 0.29 -28.87
CA MET A 94 22.46 1.58 -28.30
C MET A 94 22.68 1.50 -26.80
N ARG A 95 21.82 0.77 -26.09
CA ARG A 95 22.00 0.47 -24.65
C ARG A 95 23.30 -0.27 -24.38
N CYS A 96 23.64 -1.29 -25.17
CA CYS A 96 24.92 -1.97 -25.07
C CYS A 96 26.10 -1.00 -25.23
N LEU A 97 26.09 -0.14 -26.26
CA LEU A 97 27.14 0.87 -26.44
C LEU A 97 27.24 1.81 -25.24
N GLN A 98 26.10 2.21 -24.67
CA GLN A 98 26.06 3.08 -23.51
C GLN A 98 26.69 2.42 -22.28
N GLU A 99 26.42 1.14 -22.03
CA GLU A 99 27.01 0.41 -20.91
C GLU A 99 28.52 0.21 -21.07
N ILE A 100 29.00 -0.05 -22.30
CA ILE A 100 30.43 -0.03 -22.60
C ILE A 100 31.03 1.33 -22.22
N ARG A 101 30.40 2.41 -22.65
CA ARG A 101 30.88 3.77 -22.36
C ARG A 101 30.90 4.08 -20.87
N ASN A 102 29.90 3.62 -20.12
CA ASN A 102 29.80 3.78 -18.66
C ASN A 102 30.90 3.01 -17.92
N HIS A 103 31.20 1.78 -18.37
CA HIS A 103 32.22 0.93 -17.77
C HIS A 103 33.62 1.56 -17.84
N MET A 104 33.90 2.30 -18.91
CA MET A 104 35.20 2.92 -19.17
C MET A 104 35.43 4.22 -18.37
N SER A 105 35.06 4.25 -17.09
CA SER A 105 35.22 5.45 -16.25
C SER A 105 36.67 5.97 -16.26
N GLY A 106 36.86 7.24 -16.62
CA GLY A 106 38.19 7.87 -16.75
C GLY A 106 38.81 7.87 -18.16
N LYS A 107 38.24 7.11 -19.11
CA LYS A 107 38.58 7.16 -20.56
C LYS A 107 37.32 7.47 -21.37
N THR A 108 37.48 7.98 -22.58
CA THR A 108 36.45 8.38 -23.54
C THR A 108 36.46 7.49 -24.77
N VAL A 109 35.51 6.57 -24.81
CA VAL A 109 35.21 5.79 -26.02
C VAL A 109 34.32 6.60 -26.96
N ILE A 110 34.69 6.64 -28.24
CA ILE A 110 33.93 7.29 -29.31
C ILE A 110 33.53 6.27 -30.38
N ILE A 111 32.46 6.60 -31.12
CA ILE A 111 32.06 5.86 -32.32
C ILE A 111 32.89 6.41 -33.49
N ASN A 112 33.87 5.64 -33.95
CA ASN A 112 34.65 5.96 -35.15
C ASN A 112 33.85 5.68 -36.43
N ARG A 113 32.93 4.72 -36.36
CA ARG A 113 32.03 4.37 -37.48
C ARG A 113 30.76 3.72 -36.93
N GLY A 114 29.61 4.29 -37.25
CA GLY A 114 28.29 3.69 -36.96
C GLY A 114 27.64 3.09 -38.20
N PHE A 115 26.35 3.39 -38.39
CA PHE A 115 25.55 2.98 -39.54
C PHE A 115 26.15 3.45 -40.89
N LYS A 116 26.06 2.58 -41.89
CA LYS A 116 26.47 2.84 -43.27
C LYS A 116 25.40 2.39 -44.25
N THR A 117 25.25 3.12 -45.35
CA THR A 117 24.34 2.76 -46.44
C THR A 117 24.99 1.78 -47.41
N ALA A 118 24.22 1.21 -48.33
CA ALA A 118 24.75 0.38 -49.41
C ALA A 118 25.72 1.18 -50.31
N SER A 119 25.43 2.46 -50.55
CA SER A 119 26.29 3.36 -51.32
C SER A 119 27.63 3.66 -50.63
N ASP A 120 27.68 3.66 -49.29
CA ASP A 120 28.94 3.82 -48.55
C ASP A 120 29.87 2.60 -48.68
N LEU A 121 29.30 1.43 -48.94
CA LEU A 121 29.97 0.13 -48.92
C LEU A 121 29.52 -0.72 -50.11
N PRO A 122 29.76 -0.26 -51.35
CA PRO A 122 29.18 -0.86 -52.54
C PRO A 122 29.68 -2.31 -52.72
N GLY A 123 28.76 -3.26 -52.77
CA GLY A 123 29.06 -4.67 -53.03
C GLY A 123 29.82 -5.41 -51.91
N SER A 124 30.09 -4.78 -50.76
CA SER A 124 30.81 -5.46 -49.68
C SER A 124 29.99 -6.57 -49.04
N THR A 125 30.60 -7.75 -48.94
CA THR A 125 30.04 -8.94 -48.27
C THR A 125 30.75 -9.25 -46.95
N SER A 126 31.66 -8.38 -46.49
CA SER A 126 32.34 -8.59 -45.21
C SER A 126 31.34 -8.47 -44.05
N MET A 127 31.48 -9.33 -43.04
CA MET A 127 30.56 -9.33 -41.88
C MET A 127 30.46 -7.94 -41.22
N ARG A 128 31.61 -7.27 -41.04
CA ARG A 128 31.69 -5.91 -40.52
C ARG A 128 30.80 -4.92 -41.29
N ASP A 129 30.85 -4.99 -42.62
CA ASP A 129 30.16 -4.06 -43.49
C ASP A 129 28.67 -4.39 -43.61
N LEU A 130 28.31 -5.68 -43.62
CA LEU A 130 26.91 -6.13 -43.58
C LEU A 130 26.21 -5.65 -42.30
N TYR A 131 26.84 -5.79 -41.13
CA TYR A 131 26.28 -5.29 -39.88
C TYR A 131 26.36 -3.76 -39.74
N SER A 132 27.32 -3.09 -40.38
CA SER A 132 27.30 -1.61 -40.48
C SER A 132 26.04 -1.13 -41.20
N ARG A 133 25.57 -1.89 -42.19
CA ARG A 133 24.33 -1.62 -42.94
C ARG A 133 23.07 -2.03 -42.22
N SER A 134 23.16 -2.90 -41.22
CA SER A 134 21.99 -3.32 -40.44
C SER A 134 21.58 -2.27 -39.40
N GLY A 135 22.47 -1.35 -39.01
CA GLY A 135 22.19 -0.38 -37.94
C GLY A 135 22.35 -0.94 -36.52
N CYS A 136 22.84 -2.17 -36.39
CA CYS A 136 23.12 -2.84 -35.12
C CYS A 136 24.61 -3.13 -34.95
N SER A 137 25.47 -2.22 -35.41
CA SER A 137 26.90 -2.29 -35.18
C SER A 137 27.57 -0.94 -35.07
N ALA A 138 28.74 -0.91 -34.43
CA ALA A 138 29.58 0.26 -34.32
C ALA A 138 31.05 -0.16 -34.24
N THR A 139 31.94 0.66 -34.78
CA THR A 139 33.38 0.59 -34.54
C THR A 139 33.76 1.65 -33.52
N LEU A 140 34.25 1.18 -32.38
CA LEU A 140 34.63 1.96 -31.22
C LEU A 140 36.15 2.13 -31.16
N GLY A 141 36.59 3.26 -30.62
CA GLY A 141 37.99 3.51 -30.28
C GLY A 141 38.10 4.55 -29.18
N PHE A 142 39.30 4.74 -28.66
CA PHE A 142 39.57 5.83 -27.72
C PHE A 142 39.60 7.17 -28.44
N LYS A 143 39.12 8.21 -27.76
CA LYS A 143 39.21 9.58 -28.25
C LYS A 143 40.69 9.97 -28.42
N SER A 144 40.97 10.78 -29.43
CA SER A 144 42.32 11.32 -29.64
C SER A 144 42.86 11.98 -28.36
N GLY A 145 44.08 11.59 -27.96
CA GLY A 145 44.75 12.07 -26.74
C GLY A 145 44.63 11.13 -25.54
N GLU A 146 43.81 10.09 -25.61
CA GLU A 146 43.72 9.07 -24.57
C GLU A 146 44.51 7.81 -24.93
N THR A 147 45.13 7.19 -23.93
CA THR A 147 45.85 5.93 -24.07
C THR A 147 45.07 4.78 -23.43
N GLY A 148 44.90 3.69 -24.17
CA GLY A 148 44.22 2.49 -23.70
C GLY A 148 44.35 1.37 -24.71
N ASP A 149 44.26 0.13 -24.22
CA ASP A 149 44.20 -1.05 -25.08
C ASP A 149 42.75 -1.26 -25.54
N VAL A 150 42.56 -1.49 -26.84
CA VAL A 150 41.23 -1.82 -27.42
C VAL A 150 40.64 -3.08 -26.77
N LYS A 151 41.48 -3.96 -26.22
CA LYS A 151 41.06 -5.10 -25.40
C LYS A 151 40.22 -4.68 -24.20
N GLU A 152 40.46 -3.51 -23.60
CA GLU A 152 39.63 -2.99 -22.49
C GLU A 152 38.20 -2.69 -22.96
N ILE A 153 38.03 -2.15 -24.18
CA ILE A 153 36.70 -1.93 -24.77
C ILE A 153 36.02 -3.27 -25.06
N ALA A 154 36.78 -4.27 -25.51
CA ALA A 154 36.26 -5.62 -25.75
C ALA A 154 35.83 -6.29 -24.44
N GLU A 155 36.59 -6.13 -23.34
CA GLU A 155 36.20 -6.61 -22.01
C GLU A 155 34.89 -5.96 -21.55
N ALA A 156 34.78 -4.64 -21.66
CA ALA A 156 33.54 -3.92 -21.33
C ALA A 156 32.34 -4.39 -22.18
N ALA A 157 32.56 -4.68 -23.47
CA ALA A 157 31.54 -5.22 -24.37
C ALA A 157 31.09 -6.62 -23.95
N LEU A 158 32.03 -7.52 -23.65
CA LEU A 158 31.75 -8.89 -23.20
C LEU A 158 31.11 -8.91 -21.81
N TYR A 159 31.38 -7.91 -20.98
CA TYR A 159 30.76 -7.77 -19.67
C TYR A 159 29.28 -7.39 -19.78
N HIS A 160 28.89 -6.44 -20.65
CA HIS A 160 27.53 -5.91 -20.65
C HIS A 160 26.62 -6.46 -21.74
N CYS A 161 27.13 -6.56 -22.96
CA CYS A 161 26.30 -6.75 -24.15
C CYS A 161 25.72 -8.15 -24.32
N PRO A 162 26.37 -9.27 -23.93
CA PRO A 162 25.80 -10.61 -24.09
C PRO A 162 24.44 -10.76 -23.39
N ALA A 163 24.32 -10.28 -22.15
CA ALA A 163 23.05 -10.34 -21.41
C ALA A 163 21.96 -9.45 -22.03
N ILE A 164 22.36 -8.29 -22.55
CA ILE A 164 21.46 -7.35 -23.24
C ILE A 164 20.94 -8.00 -24.54
N PHE A 165 21.81 -8.56 -25.38
CA PHE A 165 21.44 -9.19 -26.65
C PHE A 165 20.68 -10.50 -26.46
N ALA A 166 21.03 -11.29 -25.44
CA ALA A 166 20.30 -12.52 -25.11
C ALA A 166 18.82 -12.25 -24.78
N SER A 167 18.49 -11.06 -24.23
CA SER A 167 17.11 -10.67 -23.92
C SER A 167 16.23 -10.49 -25.16
N VAL A 168 16.84 -10.19 -26.31
CA VAL A 168 16.21 -10.12 -27.63
C VAL A 168 16.60 -11.29 -28.53
N GLN A 169 17.12 -12.37 -27.94
CA GLN A 169 17.45 -13.63 -28.64
C GLN A 169 18.51 -13.45 -29.73
N ARG A 170 19.50 -12.58 -29.48
CA ARG A 170 20.65 -12.33 -30.36
C ARG A 170 21.96 -12.60 -29.63
N ASP A 171 23.01 -12.82 -30.40
CA ASP A 171 24.37 -13.03 -29.91
C ASP A 171 25.22 -11.77 -30.12
N ILE A 172 26.37 -11.75 -29.45
CA ILE A 172 27.38 -10.72 -29.63
C ILE A 172 28.34 -11.09 -30.76
N GLY A 173 28.70 -10.10 -31.57
CA GLY A 173 29.80 -10.20 -32.51
C GLY A 173 30.87 -9.16 -32.24
N LEU A 174 32.14 -9.57 -32.16
CA LEU A 174 33.30 -8.71 -31.94
C LEU A 174 34.39 -8.97 -33.00
N ILE A 175 34.92 -7.89 -33.55
CA ILE A 175 36.07 -7.90 -34.44
C ILE A 175 37.10 -6.93 -33.87
N ILE A 176 38.19 -7.45 -33.30
CA ILE A 176 39.28 -6.62 -32.79
C ILE A 176 40.23 -6.28 -33.94
N MET A 177 40.43 -4.99 -34.15
CA MET A 177 41.41 -4.43 -35.09
C MET A 177 42.46 -3.62 -34.32
N HIS A 178 43.56 -3.24 -34.97
CA HIS A 178 44.73 -2.62 -34.36
C HIS A 178 44.44 -1.59 -33.25
N LYS A 179 43.58 -0.58 -33.49
CA LYS A 179 43.21 0.46 -32.51
C LYS A 179 41.71 0.58 -32.25
N THR A 180 40.90 -0.33 -32.79
CA THR A 180 39.45 -0.19 -32.80
C THR A 180 38.74 -1.53 -32.66
N LEU A 181 37.62 -1.53 -31.94
CA LEU A 181 36.76 -2.69 -31.79
C LEU A 181 35.51 -2.48 -32.64
N HIS A 182 35.22 -3.38 -33.57
CA HIS A 182 33.89 -3.45 -34.16
C HIS A 182 33.01 -4.40 -33.36
N ILE A 183 31.88 -3.91 -32.89
CA ILE A 183 30.87 -4.66 -32.16
C ILE A 183 29.57 -4.67 -32.96
N HIS A 184 28.89 -5.81 -33.01
CA HIS A 184 27.57 -5.94 -33.58
C HIS A 184 26.67 -6.87 -32.76
N MET A 185 25.36 -6.66 -32.88
CA MET A 185 24.32 -7.61 -32.45
C MET A 185 23.94 -8.46 -33.65
N THR A 186 23.95 -9.79 -33.50
CA THR A 186 23.71 -10.70 -34.62
C THR A 186 22.26 -10.67 -35.13
N GLY A 187 22.01 -11.23 -36.32
CA GLY A 187 20.67 -11.48 -36.85
C GLY A 187 20.10 -12.82 -36.36
N PRO A 188 18.80 -13.08 -36.60
CA PRO A 188 18.15 -14.34 -36.23
C PRO A 188 18.69 -15.56 -37.01
N GLY A 189 19.32 -15.33 -38.15
CA GLY A 189 19.93 -16.39 -38.97
C GLY A 189 21.34 -16.78 -38.55
N ASP A 190 22.00 -16.00 -37.68
CA ASP A 190 23.33 -16.34 -37.17
C ASP A 190 23.18 -17.25 -35.93
N THR A 191 23.93 -18.35 -35.91
CA THR A 191 23.71 -19.44 -34.95
C THR A 191 24.67 -19.46 -33.77
N GLU A 192 25.69 -18.59 -33.78
CA GLU A 192 26.68 -18.48 -32.71
C GLU A 192 27.26 -17.07 -32.57
N PRO A 193 27.82 -16.71 -31.39
CA PRO A 193 28.62 -15.51 -31.23
C PRO A 193 29.78 -15.47 -32.23
N TYR A 194 30.04 -14.28 -32.77
CA TYR A 194 31.07 -14.09 -33.79
C TYR A 194 32.30 -13.41 -33.22
N PHE A 195 33.46 -14.06 -33.29
CA PHE A 195 34.73 -13.49 -32.82
C PHE A 195 35.75 -13.54 -33.95
N GLN A 196 36.37 -12.40 -34.25
CA GLN A 196 37.41 -12.32 -35.28
C GLN A 196 38.55 -11.40 -34.84
N LEU A 197 39.78 -11.83 -35.10
CA LEU A 197 40.98 -11.01 -34.97
C LEU A 197 41.39 -10.46 -36.36
N ALA A 198 41.54 -9.15 -36.48
CA ALA A 198 41.86 -8.47 -37.74
C ALA A 198 42.94 -7.40 -37.56
N GLY A 199 44.21 -7.84 -37.40
CA GLY A 199 45.37 -6.94 -37.31
C GLY A 199 45.67 -6.43 -35.89
N TYR A 200 45.28 -7.17 -34.86
CA TYR A 200 45.66 -6.91 -33.47
C TYR A 200 46.78 -7.87 -33.04
N GLU A 201 47.90 -7.33 -32.57
CA GLU A 201 49.15 -8.08 -32.40
C GLU A 201 49.29 -8.76 -31.03
N SER A 202 48.51 -8.36 -30.02
CA SER A 202 48.61 -8.90 -28.65
C SER A 202 47.89 -10.24 -28.45
N MET A 203 47.36 -10.86 -29.50
CA MET A 203 46.80 -12.21 -29.52
C MET A 203 47.28 -12.93 -30.79
N ALA A 204 47.59 -14.22 -30.71
CA ALA A 204 48.21 -14.96 -31.79
C ALA A 204 47.23 -15.29 -32.92
N ASN A 205 45.95 -15.54 -32.62
CA ASN A 205 44.94 -15.88 -33.62
C ASN A 205 43.50 -15.68 -33.13
N THR A 206 42.54 -15.90 -34.04
CA THR A 206 41.09 -15.76 -33.76
C THR A 206 40.57 -16.79 -32.74
N GLU A 207 41.15 -17.98 -32.65
CA GLU A 207 40.70 -19.01 -31.71
C GLU A 207 41.11 -18.69 -30.26
N GLU A 208 42.30 -18.13 -30.08
CA GLU A 208 42.72 -17.57 -28.79
C GLU A 208 41.77 -16.45 -28.34
N PHE A 209 41.41 -15.55 -29.26
CA PHE A 209 40.45 -14.50 -28.98
C PHE A 209 39.06 -15.05 -28.62
N ARG A 210 38.57 -16.06 -29.37
CA ARG A 210 37.30 -16.74 -29.09
C ARG A 210 37.31 -17.35 -27.69
N THR A 211 38.36 -18.07 -27.33
CA THR A 211 38.49 -18.71 -26.01
C THR A 211 38.48 -17.67 -24.90
N TRP A 212 39.31 -16.62 -25.03
CA TRP A 212 39.36 -15.51 -24.09
C TRP A 212 38.00 -14.79 -23.95
N ALA A 213 37.31 -14.56 -25.06
CA ALA A 213 36.01 -13.87 -25.04
C ALA A 213 34.95 -14.70 -24.30
N LEU A 214 34.91 -16.01 -24.54
CA LEU A 214 34.01 -16.92 -23.85
C LEU A 214 34.35 -17.03 -22.35
N ASP A 215 35.63 -17.02 -21.97
CA ASP A 215 36.05 -17.01 -20.56
C ASP A 215 35.54 -15.75 -19.85
N LYS A 216 35.63 -14.59 -20.51
CA LYS A 216 35.12 -13.31 -19.99
C LYS A 216 33.60 -13.28 -19.88
N ILE A 217 32.89 -13.87 -20.84
CA ILE A 217 31.44 -14.04 -20.76
C ILE A 217 31.07 -14.90 -19.54
N ASP A 218 31.77 -16.02 -19.31
CA ASP A 218 31.53 -16.88 -18.15
C ASP A 218 31.81 -16.19 -16.81
N GLU A 219 32.89 -15.39 -16.74
CA GLU A 219 33.26 -14.60 -15.56
C GLU A 219 32.10 -13.65 -15.18
N TYR A 220 31.49 -12.98 -16.16
CA TYR A 220 30.36 -12.09 -15.94
C TYR A 220 29.06 -12.84 -15.57
N TYR A 221 28.82 -13.98 -16.20
CA TYR A 221 27.71 -14.86 -15.81
C TYR A 221 27.97 -15.60 -14.49
N ASP A 222 29.07 -15.35 -13.78
CA ASP A 222 29.29 -15.85 -12.43
C ASP A 222 28.71 -14.88 -11.37
N PRO A 223 27.84 -15.32 -10.45
CA PRO A 223 27.33 -14.45 -9.39
C PRO A 223 28.45 -13.90 -8.49
N ILE A 224 28.40 -12.60 -8.18
CA ILE A 224 29.46 -11.90 -7.45
C ILE A 224 29.54 -12.32 -5.97
N ASN A 225 28.40 -12.55 -5.29
CA ASN A 225 28.34 -12.99 -3.89
C ASN A 225 27.11 -13.89 -3.64
N PRO A 226 27.26 -15.22 -3.45
CA PRO A 226 26.15 -16.05 -3.03
C PRO A 226 25.79 -15.81 -1.56
N SER A 227 24.51 -16.00 -1.22
CA SER A 227 24.01 -15.92 0.16
C SER A 227 24.69 -16.94 1.08
N SER A 228 24.88 -16.59 2.36
CA SER A 228 25.29 -17.59 3.36
C SER A 228 24.17 -18.61 3.59
N CYS A 229 24.49 -19.89 3.44
CA CYS A 229 23.53 -20.99 3.63
C CYS A 229 23.58 -21.62 5.03
N SER A 230 24.16 -20.93 6.02
CA SER A 230 24.32 -21.46 7.38
C SER A 230 22.99 -21.69 8.12
N SER A 231 21.93 -20.97 7.76
CA SER A 231 20.59 -21.10 8.35
C SER A 231 19.74 -22.22 7.74
N TYR A 232 20.24 -22.94 6.73
CA TYR A 232 19.51 -23.99 6.03
C TYR A 232 20.08 -25.38 6.33
N THR A 233 19.20 -26.36 6.42
CA THR A 233 19.55 -27.77 6.64
C THR A 233 19.42 -28.54 5.33
N GLY A 234 20.38 -29.43 5.06
CA GLY A 234 20.31 -30.35 3.91
C GLY A 234 19.32 -31.48 4.14
N LEU A 235 18.77 -32.00 3.06
CA LEU A 235 17.81 -33.10 3.07
C LEU A 235 18.56 -34.44 3.04
N ASP A 236 18.19 -35.33 3.97
CA ASP A 236 18.55 -36.74 3.86
C ASP A 236 17.90 -37.39 2.64
N GLU A 237 18.37 -38.57 2.24
CA GLU A 237 17.83 -39.30 1.10
C GLU A 237 16.31 -39.54 1.28
N GLY A 238 15.54 -39.22 0.23
CA GLY A 238 14.07 -39.23 0.26
C GLY A 238 13.42 -37.98 0.87
N GLY A 239 14.20 -37.11 1.54
CA GLY A 239 13.73 -35.87 2.13
C GLY A 239 13.20 -34.86 1.11
N ILE A 240 12.21 -34.07 1.52
CA ILE A 240 11.51 -33.08 0.68
C ILE A 240 11.45 -31.73 1.40
N TYR A 241 11.65 -30.64 0.65
CA TYR A 241 11.43 -29.27 1.07
C TYR A 241 10.37 -28.59 0.19
N PRO A 242 9.43 -27.82 0.76
CA PRO A 242 9.15 -27.72 2.19
C PRO A 242 8.59 -29.05 2.71
N GLU A 243 8.82 -29.32 4.00
CA GLU A 243 8.36 -30.53 4.67
C GLU A 243 6.83 -30.68 4.54
N GLY A 244 6.35 -31.91 4.34
CA GLY A 244 4.92 -32.21 4.14
C GLY A 244 4.39 -31.99 2.72
N SER A 245 5.22 -31.55 1.77
CA SER A 245 4.82 -31.45 0.36
C SER A 245 4.54 -32.83 -0.25
N THR A 246 3.45 -32.95 -1.01
CA THR A 246 3.05 -34.22 -1.67
C THR A 246 3.62 -34.39 -3.07
N SER A 247 3.87 -33.29 -3.78
CA SER A 247 4.41 -33.25 -5.14
C SER A 247 5.00 -31.87 -5.43
N PRO A 248 5.92 -31.74 -6.40
CA PRO A 248 6.41 -30.43 -6.81
C PRO A 248 5.29 -29.53 -7.33
N GLU A 249 4.33 -30.06 -8.10
CA GLU A 249 3.20 -29.31 -8.65
C GLU A 249 2.28 -28.75 -7.56
N ALA A 250 2.04 -29.49 -6.48
CA ALA A 250 1.25 -29.00 -5.35
C ALA A 250 1.93 -27.83 -4.61
N THR A 251 3.26 -27.74 -4.65
CA THR A 251 4.04 -26.70 -3.96
C THR A 251 4.31 -25.48 -4.83
N VAL A 252 4.64 -25.69 -6.11
CA VAL A 252 5.08 -24.61 -7.02
C VAL A 252 4.08 -24.24 -8.10
N GLY A 253 2.92 -24.91 -8.11
CA GLY A 253 1.86 -24.77 -9.10
C GLY A 253 2.06 -25.68 -10.30
N LYS A 254 0.97 -26.28 -10.78
CA LYS A 254 0.90 -27.23 -11.91
C LYS A 254 1.46 -26.63 -13.19
N LEU A 255 1.78 -27.48 -14.16
CA LEU A 255 2.01 -27.08 -15.55
C LEU A 255 0.81 -26.27 -16.07
N ASP A 256 1.05 -25.12 -16.71
CA ASP A 256 0.01 -24.31 -17.36
C ASP A 256 -0.15 -24.74 -18.81
N ILE A 257 0.93 -24.60 -19.58
CA ILE A 257 1.02 -25.08 -20.95
C ILE A 257 2.39 -25.70 -21.17
N GLN A 258 2.42 -26.76 -21.97
CA GLN A 258 3.69 -27.27 -22.48
C GLN A 258 4.29 -26.26 -23.46
N ILE A 259 5.53 -25.84 -23.20
CA ILE A 259 6.27 -24.94 -24.09
C ILE A 259 6.90 -25.78 -25.20
N THR A 260 6.69 -25.38 -26.46
CA THR A 260 7.24 -26.04 -27.65
C THR A 260 7.95 -25.03 -28.54
N ARG A 261 8.88 -25.49 -29.39
CA ARG A 261 9.62 -24.62 -30.33
C ARG A 261 8.72 -23.89 -31.32
N GLU A 262 7.59 -24.49 -31.68
CA GLU A 262 6.59 -23.88 -32.58
C GLU A 262 5.93 -22.65 -31.96
N LYS A 263 5.83 -22.61 -30.62
CA LYS A 263 5.31 -21.47 -29.85
C LYS A 263 6.43 -20.48 -29.51
N ALA A 264 6.95 -19.81 -30.54
CA ALA A 264 8.10 -18.90 -30.43
C ALA A 264 7.97 -17.85 -29.30
N GLY A 265 6.75 -17.36 -29.05
CA GLY A 265 6.47 -16.38 -27.99
C GLY A 265 6.77 -16.89 -26.57
N ASP A 266 6.44 -18.15 -26.25
CA ASP A 266 6.72 -18.74 -24.94
C ASP A 266 8.09 -19.40 -24.88
N TYR A 267 8.52 -20.06 -25.96
CA TYR A 267 9.85 -20.64 -26.08
C TYR A 267 10.96 -19.59 -25.96
N GLY A 268 10.72 -18.40 -26.51
CA GLY A 268 11.61 -17.26 -26.42
C GLY A 268 11.82 -16.72 -25.01
N ARG A 269 10.91 -16.99 -24.08
CA ARG A 269 10.99 -16.54 -22.67
C ARG A 269 11.88 -17.43 -21.81
N LEU A 270 12.16 -18.66 -22.25
CA LEU A 270 13.12 -19.52 -21.59
C LEU A 270 14.53 -18.92 -21.73
N MET A 271 15.34 -19.08 -20.68
CA MET A 271 16.72 -18.64 -20.63
C MET A 271 17.64 -19.83 -20.81
N GLN A 272 18.68 -19.69 -21.64
CA GLN A 272 19.76 -20.67 -21.72
C GLN A 272 20.77 -20.38 -20.61
N VAL A 273 21.21 -21.40 -19.88
CA VAL A 273 22.35 -21.29 -18.95
C VAL A 273 23.64 -21.21 -19.77
N PRO A 274 24.28 -20.03 -19.91
CA PRO A 274 25.44 -19.85 -20.80
C PRO A 274 26.70 -20.46 -20.20
N SER A 275 26.77 -20.54 -18.87
CA SER A 275 28.01 -20.81 -18.15
C SER A 275 28.60 -22.19 -18.48
N ARG A 276 29.90 -22.23 -18.76
CA ARG A 276 30.69 -23.48 -18.83
C ARG A 276 31.08 -24.04 -17.45
N ASN A 277 30.75 -23.33 -16.36
CA ASN A 277 30.92 -23.83 -14.99
C ASN A 277 29.87 -24.86 -14.60
N VAL A 278 28.81 -25.03 -15.40
CA VAL A 278 27.78 -26.05 -15.23
C VAL A 278 27.92 -27.07 -16.35
N ILE A 279 27.98 -28.35 -15.98
CA ILE A 279 28.01 -29.46 -16.93
C ILE A 279 26.58 -29.88 -17.25
N PHE A 280 26.29 -30.10 -18.52
CA PHE A 280 24.99 -30.61 -18.98
C PHE A 280 25.18 -31.97 -19.63
N LYS A 281 24.34 -32.94 -19.27
CA LYS A 281 24.44 -34.31 -19.82
C LYS A 281 24.04 -34.36 -21.30
N ASN A 282 22.95 -33.68 -21.66
CA ASN A 282 22.40 -33.56 -23.03
C ASN A 282 22.17 -34.92 -23.71
N ASP A 283 21.45 -35.81 -23.03
CA ASP A 283 21.13 -37.16 -23.53
C ASP A 283 20.29 -37.11 -24.83
N ASP A 284 19.52 -36.04 -25.03
CA ASP A 284 18.67 -35.85 -26.21
C ASP A 284 19.44 -35.70 -27.53
N ARG A 285 20.76 -35.44 -27.48
CA ARG A 285 21.60 -35.27 -28.68
C ARG A 285 21.65 -36.49 -29.59
N ASP A 286 21.43 -37.67 -29.03
CA ASP A 286 21.47 -38.95 -29.76
C ASP A 286 20.15 -39.20 -30.51
N ALA A 287 19.13 -38.35 -30.31
CA ALA A 287 17.91 -38.33 -31.10
C ALA A 287 18.15 -37.70 -32.49
N THR A 288 17.43 -38.20 -33.49
CA THR A 288 17.51 -37.70 -34.88
C THR A 288 16.83 -36.34 -35.06
N TRP A 289 15.88 -35.99 -34.18
CA TRP A 289 15.25 -34.68 -34.14
C TRP A 289 14.83 -34.28 -32.72
N CYS A 290 14.78 -32.98 -32.45
CA CYS A 290 14.39 -32.38 -31.17
C CYS A 290 13.41 -31.21 -31.37
N GLY A 291 12.30 -31.23 -30.63
CA GLY A 291 11.25 -30.23 -30.61
C GLY A 291 10.35 -30.25 -31.85
N ILE A 292 10.94 -30.14 -33.04
CA ILE A 292 10.25 -30.16 -34.34
C ILE A 292 10.79 -31.34 -35.16
N GLN A 293 9.90 -32.08 -35.82
CA GLN A 293 10.29 -33.16 -36.70
C GLN A 293 11.25 -32.65 -37.79
N ASN A 294 12.35 -33.37 -38.02
CA ASN A 294 13.44 -33.00 -38.94
C ASN A 294 14.35 -31.85 -38.49
N GLN A 295 14.16 -31.26 -37.30
CA GLN A 295 15.13 -30.33 -36.73
C GLN A 295 16.18 -31.11 -35.93
N PRO A 296 17.47 -31.09 -36.31
CA PRO A 296 18.50 -31.84 -35.61
C PRO A 296 18.69 -31.33 -34.18
N CYS A 297 18.97 -32.25 -33.26
CA CYS A 297 19.29 -31.92 -31.87
C CYS A 297 20.65 -31.20 -31.77
N ILE A 298 20.73 -30.21 -30.88
CA ILE A 298 21.92 -29.36 -30.73
C ILE A 298 22.82 -29.93 -29.64
N ASP A 299 24.08 -30.26 -29.96
CA ASP A 299 25.07 -30.60 -28.93
C ASP A 299 25.56 -29.34 -28.21
N CYS A 300 25.16 -29.20 -26.94
CA CYS A 300 25.53 -28.09 -26.07
C CYS A 300 26.27 -28.52 -24.81
N ARG A 301 26.90 -29.70 -24.78
CA ARG A 301 27.63 -30.19 -23.59
C ARG A 301 28.76 -29.24 -23.19
N SER A 302 29.54 -28.76 -24.16
CA SER A 302 30.69 -27.88 -23.93
C SER A 302 30.32 -26.42 -23.67
N ALA A 303 29.33 -25.86 -24.39
CA ALA A 303 28.85 -24.49 -24.25
C ALA A 303 27.49 -24.31 -24.94
N ILE A 304 26.84 -23.15 -24.76
CA ILE A 304 25.75 -22.74 -25.64
C ILE A 304 26.27 -22.54 -27.08
N LYS A 305 25.45 -22.84 -28.08
CA LYS A 305 25.77 -22.55 -29.48
C LYS A 305 25.49 -21.09 -29.83
N GLY A 306 24.28 -20.63 -29.54
CA GLY A 306 23.86 -19.23 -29.69
C GLY A 306 22.50 -18.98 -29.06
N HIS A 307 22.09 -17.72 -28.99
CA HIS A 307 20.86 -17.27 -28.35
C HIS A 307 19.62 -17.23 -29.27
N SER A 308 19.82 -17.29 -30.59
CA SER A 308 18.72 -17.39 -31.58
C SER A 308 17.82 -18.59 -31.29
N LEU A 309 16.51 -18.50 -31.58
CA LEU A 309 15.55 -19.58 -31.28
C LEU A 309 15.93 -20.92 -31.94
N ALA A 310 16.47 -20.86 -33.17
CA ALA A 310 16.88 -22.03 -33.93
C ALA A 310 18.12 -22.70 -33.34
N SER A 311 19.01 -21.95 -32.67
CA SER A 311 20.26 -22.45 -32.09
C SER A 311 20.18 -22.81 -30.61
N ARG A 312 19.01 -22.69 -29.97
CA ARG A 312 18.85 -22.98 -28.53
C ARG A 312 18.86 -24.47 -28.25
N CYS A 313 19.64 -24.86 -27.25
CA CYS A 313 19.70 -26.24 -26.78
C CYS A 313 18.66 -26.51 -25.68
N GLY A 314 17.78 -27.50 -25.90
CA GLY A 314 16.71 -27.87 -24.96
C GLY A 314 17.22 -28.08 -23.53
N SER A 315 18.28 -28.88 -23.36
CA SER A 315 18.80 -29.24 -22.03
C SER A 315 19.36 -28.06 -21.22
N ARG A 316 19.72 -26.94 -21.87
CA ARG A 316 20.20 -25.72 -21.19
C ARG A 316 19.09 -24.71 -20.92
N LEU A 317 17.89 -24.94 -21.45
CA LEU A 317 16.76 -24.04 -21.27
C LEU A 317 16.11 -24.25 -19.92
N VAL A 318 15.81 -23.13 -19.27
CA VAL A 318 15.13 -23.06 -17.99
C VAL A 318 14.31 -21.78 -17.90
N SER A 319 13.33 -21.76 -17.02
CA SER A 319 12.60 -20.55 -16.65
C SER A 319 13.55 -19.53 -15.97
N PRO A 320 13.26 -18.22 -16.04
CA PRO A 320 14.12 -17.18 -15.45
C PRO A 320 14.45 -17.39 -13.97
N ARG A 321 13.52 -17.93 -13.18
CA ARG A 321 13.75 -18.23 -11.77
C ARG A 321 14.70 -19.42 -11.59
N LEU A 322 14.49 -20.50 -12.35
CA LEU A 322 15.37 -21.67 -12.26
C LEU A 322 16.78 -21.36 -12.78
N TYR A 323 16.90 -20.51 -13.80
CA TYR A 323 18.16 -19.93 -14.25
C TYR A 323 18.95 -19.28 -13.11
N TYR A 324 18.28 -18.43 -12.33
CA TYR A 324 18.89 -17.79 -11.16
C TYR A 324 19.35 -18.83 -10.13
N VAL A 325 18.48 -19.79 -9.78
CA VAL A 325 18.79 -20.85 -8.80
C VAL A 325 20.02 -21.65 -9.22
N ILE A 326 20.05 -22.15 -10.46
CA ILE A 326 21.19 -22.95 -10.97
C ILE A 326 22.50 -22.14 -10.93
N ARG A 327 22.45 -20.85 -11.30
CA ARG A 327 23.64 -19.98 -11.25
C ARG A 327 24.15 -19.75 -9.83
N GLN A 328 23.27 -19.62 -8.85
CA GLN A 328 23.67 -19.50 -7.45
C GLN A 328 24.26 -20.82 -6.94
N VAL A 329 23.60 -21.94 -7.20
CA VAL A 329 24.06 -23.26 -6.76
C VAL A 329 25.44 -23.58 -7.34
N GLN A 330 25.69 -23.37 -8.64
CA GLN A 330 27.00 -23.67 -9.22
C GLN A 330 28.14 -22.85 -8.59
N LYS A 331 27.87 -21.58 -8.24
CA LYS A 331 28.86 -20.72 -7.60
C LYS A 331 29.17 -21.23 -6.20
N MET A 332 28.13 -21.59 -5.44
CA MET A 332 28.29 -22.13 -4.09
C MET A 332 29.03 -23.46 -4.09
N VAL A 333 28.73 -24.37 -5.02
CA VAL A 333 29.46 -25.64 -5.19
C VAL A 333 30.96 -25.38 -5.40
N ARG A 334 31.33 -24.41 -6.23
CA ARG A 334 32.74 -24.07 -6.49
C ARG A 334 33.45 -23.39 -5.31
N LEU A 335 32.73 -22.66 -4.48
CA LEU A 335 33.30 -21.92 -3.34
C LEU A 335 33.40 -22.77 -2.08
N TYR A 336 32.48 -23.70 -1.88
CA TYR A 336 32.40 -24.49 -0.66
C TYR A 336 33.39 -25.66 -0.74
N SER A 337 34.38 -25.66 0.16
CA SER A 337 35.49 -26.62 0.16
C SER A 337 35.05 -28.09 0.25
N VAL A 338 33.87 -28.37 0.81
CA VAL A 338 33.30 -29.73 0.91
C VAL A 338 33.13 -30.41 -0.45
N PHE A 339 32.96 -29.64 -1.54
CA PHE A 339 32.78 -30.18 -2.89
C PHE A 339 34.11 -30.36 -3.65
N GLY A 340 35.24 -29.89 -3.12
CA GLY A 340 36.55 -30.03 -3.75
C GLY A 340 36.57 -29.50 -5.19
N SER A 341 36.93 -30.36 -6.14
CA SER A 341 36.97 -30.04 -7.58
C SER A 341 35.68 -30.37 -8.34
N ALA A 342 34.63 -30.84 -7.65
CA ALA A 342 33.36 -31.18 -8.29
C ALA A 342 32.68 -29.94 -8.89
N LYS A 343 32.02 -30.12 -10.04
CA LYS A 343 31.18 -29.11 -10.67
C LYS A 343 29.72 -29.50 -10.56
N LEU A 344 28.83 -28.52 -10.59
CA LEU A 344 27.40 -28.76 -10.74
C LEU A 344 27.14 -29.41 -12.11
N GLN A 345 26.41 -30.51 -12.11
CA GLN A 345 25.92 -31.18 -13.30
C GLN A 345 24.40 -31.15 -13.34
N VAL A 346 23.83 -30.77 -14.48
CA VAL A 346 22.40 -30.83 -14.75
C VAL A 346 22.15 -32.03 -15.64
N ASN A 347 21.43 -33.02 -15.11
CA ASN A 347 21.06 -34.23 -15.84
C ASN A 347 19.90 -33.94 -16.79
N ALA A 348 18.90 -33.19 -16.32
CA ALA A 348 17.76 -32.75 -17.10
C ALA A 348 17.18 -31.42 -16.59
N ALA A 349 16.59 -30.63 -17.49
CA ALA A 349 15.98 -29.34 -17.19
C ALA A 349 14.73 -29.12 -18.04
N PHE A 350 14.72 -28.22 -19.03
CA PHE A 350 13.64 -28.19 -20.01
C PHE A 350 13.65 -29.43 -20.88
N ALA A 351 12.47 -30.02 -21.08
CA ALA A 351 12.27 -31.19 -21.91
C ALA A 351 11.33 -30.87 -23.07
N GLU A 352 11.67 -31.34 -24.26
CA GLU A 352 10.85 -31.26 -25.47
C GLU A 352 10.69 -32.66 -26.09
N ALA A 353 9.76 -32.80 -27.04
CA ALA A 353 9.61 -34.04 -27.79
C ALA A 353 10.88 -34.33 -28.60
N THR A 354 11.29 -35.59 -28.68
CA THR A 354 12.44 -36.03 -29.48
C THR A 354 12.11 -37.28 -30.27
N SER A 355 12.98 -37.69 -31.20
CA SER A 355 12.78 -38.95 -31.92
C SER A 355 12.79 -40.19 -31.02
N LEU A 356 13.47 -40.11 -29.87
CA LEU A 356 13.52 -41.19 -28.87
C LEU A 356 12.30 -41.14 -27.94
N HIS A 357 11.78 -39.94 -27.68
CA HIS A 357 10.61 -39.70 -26.86
C HIS A 357 9.62 -38.76 -27.57
N PRO A 358 8.83 -39.26 -28.55
CA PRO A 358 7.95 -38.41 -29.37
C PRO A 358 6.87 -37.68 -28.57
N SER A 359 6.45 -38.25 -27.44
CA SER A 359 5.49 -37.63 -26.50
C SER A 359 6.17 -36.82 -25.39
N GLY A 360 7.49 -36.68 -25.43
CA GLY A 360 8.33 -36.15 -24.35
C GLY A 360 8.78 -37.21 -23.34
N PRO A 361 9.94 -37.02 -22.68
CA PRO A 361 10.53 -38.02 -21.78
C PRO A 361 9.90 -38.08 -20.39
N TYR A 362 9.01 -37.15 -20.05
CA TYR A 362 8.38 -37.03 -18.73
C TYR A 362 6.85 -37.27 -18.77
N PRO A 363 6.24 -37.66 -17.65
CA PRO A 363 4.78 -37.78 -17.57
C PRO A 363 4.05 -36.47 -17.91
N PRO A 364 2.81 -36.55 -18.45
CA PRO A 364 1.97 -35.37 -18.66
C PRO A 364 1.83 -34.54 -17.37
N GLY A 365 1.96 -33.22 -17.48
CA GLY A 365 1.89 -32.32 -16.32
C GLY A 365 3.24 -32.03 -15.65
N SER A 366 4.32 -32.68 -16.08
CA SER A 366 5.67 -32.43 -15.56
C SER A 366 6.15 -30.99 -15.77
N LEU A 367 6.74 -30.40 -14.73
CA LEU A 367 7.31 -29.05 -14.75
C LEU A 367 8.55 -28.88 -15.65
N HIS A 368 9.14 -29.98 -16.11
CA HIS A 368 10.22 -29.97 -17.12
C HIS A 368 9.74 -29.35 -18.45
N TYR A 369 8.45 -29.49 -18.79
CA TYR A 369 7.86 -28.94 -20.00
C TYR A 369 7.70 -27.41 -20.01
N GLU A 370 7.95 -26.74 -18.88
CA GLU A 370 8.01 -25.28 -18.75
C GLU A 370 9.41 -24.79 -18.32
N GLY A 371 10.39 -25.69 -18.23
CA GLY A 371 11.72 -25.37 -17.69
C GLY A 371 11.66 -24.90 -16.23
N ARG A 372 10.64 -25.33 -15.46
CA ARG A 372 10.47 -25.00 -14.04
C ARG A 372 11.02 -26.05 -13.08
N ALA A 373 11.50 -27.17 -13.62
CA ALA A 373 12.19 -28.20 -12.86
C ALA A 373 13.55 -28.55 -13.47
N ALA A 374 14.45 -29.04 -12.63
CA ALA A 374 15.72 -29.63 -13.05
C ALA A 374 16.14 -30.76 -12.10
N GLU A 375 16.88 -31.71 -12.66
CA GLU A 375 17.57 -32.77 -11.94
C GLU A 375 19.06 -32.40 -11.90
N ILE A 376 19.56 -32.08 -10.70
CA ILE A 376 20.94 -31.62 -10.49
C ILE A 376 21.74 -32.64 -9.67
N THR A 377 23.00 -32.79 -10.01
CA THR A 377 23.96 -33.65 -9.32
C THR A 377 25.35 -33.01 -9.39
N LEU A 378 26.39 -33.75 -9.02
CA LEU A 378 27.78 -33.31 -9.12
C LEU A 378 28.52 -34.18 -10.13
N THR A 379 29.54 -33.61 -10.78
CA THR A 379 30.43 -34.39 -11.66
C THR A 379 31.11 -35.54 -10.89
N GLY A 380 31.11 -36.74 -11.46
CA GLY A 380 31.61 -37.97 -10.82
C GLY A 380 30.49 -38.77 -10.18
N THR A 381 30.81 -39.61 -9.19
CA THR A 381 29.82 -40.37 -8.39
C THR A 381 29.71 -39.72 -7.01
N PRO A 382 28.77 -38.79 -6.79
CA PRO A 382 28.65 -38.11 -5.50
C PRO A 382 28.15 -39.05 -4.41
N SER A 383 28.66 -38.88 -3.19
CA SER A 383 28.11 -39.55 -2.01
C SER A 383 26.78 -38.91 -1.59
N SER A 384 25.94 -39.67 -0.89
CA SER A 384 24.68 -39.16 -0.33
C SER A 384 24.90 -37.93 0.57
N THR A 385 26.04 -37.85 1.29
CA THR A 385 26.43 -36.66 2.08
C THR A 385 26.63 -35.41 1.22
N LEU A 386 27.26 -35.55 0.05
CA LEU A 386 27.46 -34.43 -0.87
C LEU A 386 26.13 -33.99 -1.51
N LEU A 387 25.23 -34.94 -1.82
CA LEU A 387 23.90 -34.62 -2.32
C LEU A 387 23.01 -33.95 -1.25
N LYS A 388 23.18 -34.34 0.02
CA LYS A 388 22.57 -33.65 1.16
C LYS A 388 23.02 -32.19 1.23
N GLU A 389 24.33 -31.90 1.14
CA GLU A 389 24.81 -30.51 1.08
C GLU A 389 24.36 -29.79 -0.20
N LEU A 390 24.30 -30.47 -1.35
CA LEU A 390 23.77 -29.88 -2.58
C LEU A 390 22.30 -29.45 -2.43
N SER A 391 21.46 -30.26 -1.78
CA SER A 391 20.06 -29.94 -1.53
C SER A 391 19.91 -28.69 -0.64
N LYS A 392 20.77 -28.54 0.38
CA LYS A 392 20.83 -27.32 1.21
C LYS A 392 21.15 -26.08 0.38
N LEU A 393 22.13 -26.17 -0.53
CA LEU A 393 22.48 -25.08 -1.42
C LEU A 393 21.32 -24.72 -2.35
N ALA A 394 20.57 -25.71 -2.86
CA ALA A 394 19.39 -25.47 -3.69
C ALA A 394 18.28 -24.71 -2.95
N ILE A 395 17.99 -25.10 -1.70
CA ILE A 395 17.02 -24.41 -0.85
C ILE A 395 17.46 -22.96 -0.61
N CYS A 396 18.71 -22.78 -0.20
CA CYS A 396 19.34 -21.47 0.04
C CYS A 396 19.35 -20.57 -1.21
N ALA A 397 19.54 -21.16 -2.40
CA ALA A 397 19.49 -20.46 -3.68
C ALA A 397 18.07 -20.00 -4.09
N GLY A 398 17.02 -20.42 -3.38
CA GLY A 398 15.64 -20.02 -3.62
C GLY A 398 14.81 -21.00 -4.45
N ALA A 399 15.25 -22.25 -4.60
CA ALA A 399 14.40 -23.34 -5.08
C ALA A 399 13.18 -23.48 -4.17
N THR A 400 11.99 -23.56 -4.74
CA THR A 400 10.74 -23.58 -3.96
C THR A 400 10.30 -24.98 -3.58
N TYR A 401 10.75 -25.97 -4.34
CA TYR A 401 10.65 -27.38 -4.00
C TYR A 401 12.01 -28.03 -4.23
N VAL A 402 12.45 -28.87 -3.28
CA VAL A 402 13.69 -29.65 -3.38
C VAL A 402 13.42 -31.04 -2.86
N GLN A 403 13.87 -32.07 -3.58
CA GLN A 403 13.78 -33.46 -3.15
C GLN A 403 15.11 -34.16 -3.40
N HIS A 404 15.64 -34.83 -2.38
CA HIS A 404 16.84 -35.65 -2.52
C HIS A 404 16.44 -37.05 -3.01
N LYS A 405 16.69 -37.34 -4.28
CA LYS A 405 16.41 -38.63 -4.92
C LYS A 405 17.71 -39.39 -5.11
N ALA A 406 18.23 -40.04 -4.06
CA ALA A 406 19.38 -40.97 -4.03
C ALA A 406 20.62 -40.65 -4.90
N ASP A 407 20.50 -40.65 -6.23
CA ASP A 407 21.54 -40.35 -7.22
C ASP A 407 21.57 -38.88 -7.68
N HIS A 408 20.52 -38.10 -7.40
CA HIS A 408 20.43 -36.68 -7.74
C HIS A 408 19.52 -35.89 -6.78
N VAL A 409 19.51 -34.57 -6.95
CA VAL A 409 18.58 -33.65 -6.28
C VAL A 409 17.61 -33.10 -7.33
N TYR A 410 16.32 -33.31 -7.13
CA TYR A 410 15.26 -32.71 -7.93
C TYR A 410 14.92 -31.32 -7.38
N ILE A 411 14.91 -30.31 -8.23
CA ILE A 411 14.55 -28.94 -7.85
C ILE A 411 13.42 -28.41 -8.72
N ALA A 412 12.49 -27.66 -8.14
CA ALA A 412 11.45 -26.96 -8.88
C ALA A 412 11.17 -25.56 -8.31
N VAL A 413 10.64 -24.67 -9.16
CA VAL A 413 10.43 -23.26 -8.84
C VAL A 413 9.03 -22.77 -9.22
N LYS A 414 8.52 -21.79 -8.45
CA LYS A 414 7.30 -21.05 -8.81
C LYS A 414 7.50 -20.24 -10.09
N LYS A 415 6.40 -19.94 -10.80
CA LYS A 415 6.42 -18.99 -11.92
C LYS A 415 6.92 -17.61 -11.46
N GLN A 416 7.68 -16.96 -12.33
CA GLN A 416 8.24 -15.62 -12.13
C GLN A 416 8.53 -14.97 -13.48
N ALA A 417 8.28 -13.67 -13.59
CA ALA A 417 8.47 -12.91 -14.83
C ALA A 417 9.95 -12.74 -15.23
N SER A 418 10.83 -12.51 -14.25
CA SER A 418 12.25 -12.18 -14.44
C SER A 418 13.18 -13.06 -13.61
N THR A 419 14.50 -12.90 -13.74
CA THR A 419 15.50 -13.57 -12.89
C THR A 419 15.50 -13.03 -11.46
N ILE A 420 15.26 -11.73 -11.29
CA ILE A 420 15.09 -11.07 -10.00
C ILE A 420 13.64 -11.23 -9.55
N ALA A 421 13.43 -11.72 -8.32
CA ALA A 421 12.10 -11.94 -7.78
C ALA A 421 11.45 -10.62 -7.37
N GLN A 422 10.47 -10.17 -8.16
CA GLN A 422 9.54 -9.12 -7.77
C GLN A 422 8.30 -9.74 -7.14
N HIS A 423 7.84 -9.17 -6.04
CA HIS A 423 6.72 -9.71 -5.28
C HIS A 423 5.85 -8.60 -4.69
N SER A 424 4.57 -8.91 -4.48
CA SER A 424 3.64 -8.10 -3.71
C SER A 424 3.33 -8.79 -2.39
N ARG A 425 3.33 -8.02 -1.29
CA ARG A 425 3.09 -8.53 0.06
C ARG A 425 1.60 -8.45 0.38
N PHE A 426 0.99 -9.60 0.61
CA PHE A 426 -0.34 -9.74 1.19
C PHE A 426 -0.20 -10.05 2.69
N PRO A 427 -1.26 -9.88 3.51
CA PRO A 427 -1.19 -10.15 4.94
C PRO A 427 -0.70 -11.57 5.29
N GLY A 428 -1.14 -12.58 4.54
CA GLY A 428 -0.81 -13.99 4.78
C GLY A 428 0.27 -14.60 3.88
N ILE A 429 0.64 -13.95 2.76
CA ILE A 429 1.56 -14.53 1.78
C ILE A 429 2.28 -13.46 0.93
N GLN A 430 3.42 -13.84 0.33
CA GLN A 430 4.05 -13.07 -0.74
C GLN A 430 3.82 -13.77 -2.08
N LEU A 431 3.27 -13.04 -3.05
CA LEU A 431 3.03 -13.55 -4.40
C LEU A 431 4.04 -12.95 -5.38
N ASN A 432 4.62 -13.81 -6.21
CA ASN A 432 5.55 -13.41 -7.26
C ASN A 432 4.80 -12.78 -8.44
N HIS A 433 5.43 -11.80 -9.08
CA HIS A 433 4.96 -11.27 -10.35
C HIS A 433 5.24 -12.28 -11.46
N VAL A 434 4.24 -12.55 -12.30
CA VAL A 434 4.31 -13.55 -13.38
C VAL A 434 3.86 -12.97 -14.72
N VAL A 435 4.15 -13.70 -15.79
CA VAL A 435 3.68 -13.40 -17.15
C VAL A 435 2.84 -14.59 -17.63
N PRO A 436 1.60 -14.35 -18.11
CA PRO A 436 0.77 -15.42 -18.67
C PRO A 436 1.35 -15.92 -20.01
N PRO A 437 1.04 -17.15 -20.45
CA PRO A 437 1.42 -17.66 -21.76
C PRO A 437 1.09 -16.70 -22.89
N PHE A 438 1.90 -16.71 -23.94
CA PHE A 438 1.75 -15.76 -25.05
C PHE A 438 0.34 -15.83 -25.68
N GLU A 439 -0.17 -17.03 -25.88
CA GLU A 439 -1.52 -17.27 -26.43
C GLU A 439 -2.65 -16.74 -25.54
N LYS A 440 -2.43 -16.67 -24.23
CA LYS A 440 -3.42 -16.19 -23.25
C LYS A 440 -3.22 -14.71 -22.89
N LYS A 441 -2.25 -14.02 -23.49
CA LYS A 441 -1.88 -12.65 -23.10
C LYS A 441 -3.06 -11.68 -23.16
N SER A 442 -3.87 -11.76 -24.22
CA SER A 442 -5.05 -10.91 -24.44
C SER A 442 -6.09 -10.99 -23.31
N HIS A 443 -6.20 -12.12 -22.61
CA HIS A 443 -7.13 -12.29 -21.49
C HIS A 443 -6.76 -11.42 -20.28
N TYR A 444 -5.49 -11.00 -20.21
CA TYR A 444 -4.94 -10.26 -19.08
C TYR A 444 -4.36 -8.91 -19.50
N GLU A 445 -4.59 -8.45 -20.73
CA GLU A 445 -4.11 -7.14 -21.17
C GLU A 445 -4.85 -6.04 -20.40
N LEU A 446 -4.06 -5.08 -19.91
CA LEU A 446 -4.63 -3.90 -19.25
C LEU A 446 -5.25 -3.00 -20.33
N PRO A 447 -6.37 -2.33 -20.01
CA PRO A 447 -6.91 -1.30 -20.87
C PRO A 447 -5.87 -0.19 -21.10
N GLU A 448 -5.91 0.47 -22.26
CA GLU A 448 -4.95 1.54 -22.64
C GLU A 448 -5.13 2.84 -21.83
N ILE A 449 -5.85 2.79 -20.72
CA ILE A 449 -6.18 3.92 -19.88
C ILE A 449 -5.15 4.02 -18.75
N GLY A 450 -4.48 5.17 -18.67
CA GLY A 450 -3.54 5.51 -17.61
C GLY A 450 -2.10 5.64 -18.08
N THR A 451 -1.25 6.17 -17.21
CA THR A 451 0.18 6.36 -17.51
C THR A 451 0.88 5.00 -17.63
N GLU A 452 2.00 4.95 -18.35
CA GLU A 452 2.81 3.72 -18.41
C GLU A 452 3.28 3.28 -17.01
N LEU A 453 3.52 4.24 -16.11
CA LEU A 453 3.87 3.99 -14.71
C LEU A 453 2.73 3.28 -13.94
N GLU A 454 1.49 3.71 -14.14
CA GLU A 454 0.32 3.04 -13.54
C GLU A 454 0.18 1.62 -14.05
N ARG A 455 0.34 1.41 -15.36
CA ARG A 455 0.31 0.07 -15.96
C ARG A 455 1.43 -0.83 -15.41
N LYS A 456 2.62 -0.27 -15.19
CA LYS A 456 3.77 -0.96 -14.57
C LYS A 456 3.54 -1.33 -13.09
N SER A 457 2.57 -0.73 -12.40
CA SER A 457 2.24 -1.08 -11.00
C SER A 457 1.13 -2.14 -10.85
N ARG A 458 0.51 -2.58 -11.95
CA ARG A 458 -0.59 -3.56 -11.96
C ARG A 458 -0.10 -4.96 -12.31
N TYR A 459 0.52 -5.60 -11.32
CA TYR A 459 1.14 -6.91 -11.47
C TYR A 459 0.13 -8.06 -11.58
N ILE A 460 0.51 -9.10 -12.34
CA ILE A 460 -0.22 -10.35 -12.48
C ILE A 460 0.39 -11.39 -11.54
N PHE A 461 -0.46 -12.20 -10.91
CA PHE A 461 -0.11 -13.31 -10.03
C PHE A 461 -0.61 -14.65 -10.58
N ASP A 462 0.08 -15.74 -10.23
CA ASP A 462 -0.34 -17.10 -10.54
C ASP A 462 -1.39 -17.58 -9.52
N GLY A 463 -2.59 -17.92 -9.99
CA GLY A 463 -3.73 -18.33 -9.18
C GLY A 463 -3.94 -19.84 -9.06
N ASP A 464 -2.98 -20.67 -9.51
CA ASP A 464 -3.11 -22.14 -9.48
C ASP A 464 -3.18 -22.72 -8.05
N LEU A 465 -2.47 -22.10 -7.10
CA LEU A 465 -2.50 -22.50 -5.68
C LEU A 465 -3.70 -21.89 -4.93
N GLN A 466 -4.90 -22.20 -5.42
CA GLN A 466 -6.18 -21.56 -5.06
C GLN A 466 -6.46 -21.48 -3.55
N THR A 467 -6.04 -22.49 -2.78
CA THR A 467 -6.25 -22.58 -1.32
C THR A 467 -5.22 -21.79 -0.51
N SER A 468 -4.23 -21.18 -1.15
CA SER A 468 -3.25 -20.34 -0.48
C SER A 468 -3.93 -19.16 0.19
N LYS A 469 -3.64 -18.98 1.47
CA LYS A 469 -4.18 -17.90 2.28
C LYS A 469 -3.56 -16.56 1.88
N LEU A 470 -4.38 -15.64 1.39
CA LEU A 470 -3.99 -14.23 1.19
C LEU A 470 -4.00 -13.47 2.52
N SER A 471 -4.83 -13.91 3.47
CA SER A 471 -4.93 -13.45 4.86
C SER A 471 -5.59 -14.55 5.71
N ASP A 472 -5.88 -14.29 6.98
CA ASP A 472 -6.43 -15.30 7.90
C ASP A 472 -7.73 -15.93 7.39
N HIS A 473 -8.55 -15.14 6.69
CA HIS A 473 -9.88 -15.50 6.27
C HIS A 473 -10.11 -15.43 4.75
N THR A 474 -9.08 -15.14 3.97
CA THR A 474 -9.19 -15.11 2.51
C THR A 474 -8.18 -16.01 1.82
N THR A 475 -8.60 -16.56 0.69
CA THR A 475 -7.76 -17.37 -0.20
C THR A 475 -7.70 -16.75 -1.59
N ILE A 476 -6.75 -17.21 -2.41
CA ILE A 476 -6.66 -16.83 -3.82
C ILE A 476 -7.98 -17.11 -4.56
N ASP A 477 -8.63 -18.25 -4.28
CA ASP A 477 -9.85 -18.67 -4.96
C ASP A 477 -10.99 -17.65 -4.84
N MET A 478 -11.08 -16.94 -3.70
CA MET A 478 -12.12 -15.94 -3.48
C MET A 478 -12.00 -14.71 -4.39
N PHE A 479 -10.81 -14.45 -4.92
CA PHE A 479 -10.53 -13.24 -5.70
C PHE A 479 -10.18 -13.52 -7.15
N LYS A 480 -9.90 -14.76 -7.54
CA LYS A 480 -9.60 -15.07 -8.95
C LYS A 480 -10.90 -15.23 -9.75
N SER A 481 -10.82 -15.15 -11.07
CA SER A 481 -11.96 -15.48 -11.93
C SER A 481 -12.27 -16.98 -11.83
N HIS A 482 -13.55 -17.31 -11.77
CA HIS A 482 -14.05 -18.70 -11.75
C HIS A 482 -14.26 -19.28 -13.16
N GLN A 483 -13.95 -18.53 -14.21
CA GLN A 483 -13.93 -19.11 -15.56
C GLN A 483 -12.84 -20.18 -15.64
N SER A 484 -13.17 -21.33 -16.25
CA SER A 484 -12.31 -22.53 -16.30
C SER A 484 -10.93 -22.28 -16.93
N GLU A 485 -10.79 -21.24 -17.75
CA GLU A 485 -9.53 -20.89 -18.43
C GLU A 485 -8.67 -19.84 -17.69
N ALA A 486 -9.21 -19.22 -16.63
CA ALA A 486 -8.56 -18.12 -15.92
C ALA A 486 -7.65 -18.64 -14.79
N ARG A 487 -6.37 -18.82 -15.10
CA ARG A 487 -5.34 -19.18 -14.12
C ARG A 487 -4.76 -17.97 -13.40
N TYR A 488 -4.58 -16.86 -14.11
CA TYR A 488 -3.90 -15.69 -13.58
C TYR A 488 -4.89 -14.65 -13.09
N PHE A 489 -4.45 -13.76 -12.20
CA PHE A 489 -5.28 -12.70 -11.68
C PHE A 489 -4.47 -11.48 -11.25
N ARG A 490 -5.16 -10.35 -11.08
CA ARG A 490 -4.63 -9.14 -10.45
C ARG A 490 -5.42 -8.87 -9.18
N LEU A 491 -4.73 -8.42 -8.14
CA LEU A 491 -5.36 -8.04 -6.89
C LEU A 491 -4.49 -7.05 -6.12
N ASN A 492 -5.07 -5.92 -5.75
CA ASN A 492 -4.41 -4.98 -4.85
C ASN A 492 -4.50 -5.48 -3.38
N PRO A 493 -3.38 -5.57 -2.64
CA PRO A 493 -3.38 -6.02 -1.23
C PRO A 493 -4.31 -5.22 -0.30
N LEU A 494 -4.61 -3.95 -0.62
CA LEU A 494 -5.53 -3.12 0.16
C LEU A 494 -6.98 -3.64 0.11
N LEU A 495 -7.39 -4.29 -0.98
CA LEU A 495 -8.73 -4.91 -1.06
C LEU A 495 -8.87 -6.05 -0.06
N VAL A 496 -7.83 -6.88 0.07
CA VAL A 496 -7.80 -7.98 1.04
C VAL A 496 -7.86 -7.43 2.46
N GLN A 497 -7.07 -6.40 2.78
CA GLN A 497 -7.10 -5.74 4.09
C GLN A 497 -8.46 -5.06 4.39
N CYS A 498 -9.06 -4.43 3.38
CA CYS A 498 -10.41 -3.86 3.46
C CYS A 498 -11.44 -4.95 3.79
N PHE A 499 -11.43 -6.06 3.06
CA PHE A 499 -12.31 -7.21 3.31
C PHE A 499 -12.17 -7.74 4.74
N GLU A 500 -10.94 -7.94 5.21
CA GLU A 500 -10.67 -8.41 6.58
C GLU A 500 -11.20 -7.43 7.63
N ASN A 501 -11.03 -6.12 7.43
CA ASN A 501 -11.54 -5.12 8.36
C ASN A 501 -13.08 -5.08 8.41
N ILE A 502 -13.75 -5.31 7.27
CA ILE A 502 -15.22 -5.41 7.21
C ILE A 502 -15.67 -6.67 7.97
N ARG A 503 -15.07 -7.82 7.69
CA ARG A 503 -15.40 -9.10 8.36
C ARG A 503 -15.14 -9.02 9.86
N TYR A 504 -14.00 -8.48 10.26
CA TYR A 504 -13.68 -8.24 11.66
C TYR A 504 -14.74 -7.36 12.31
N LYS A 505 -15.15 -6.25 11.66
CA LYS A 505 -16.14 -5.33 12.21
C LYS A 505 -17.50 -6.01 12.46
N GLU A 506 -17.96 -6.87 11.56
CA GLU A 506 -19.24 -7.57 11.76
C GLU A 506 -19.21 -8.58 12.90
N ASN A 507 -18.06 -9.20 13.13
CA ASN A 507 -17.92 -10.25 14.14
C ASN A 507 -17.35 -9.74 15.48
N LYS A 508 -16.87 -8.48 15.53
CA LYS A 508 -16.14 -7.88 16.66
C LYS A 508 -16.83 -8.01 18.02
N TRP A 509 -18.17 -7.95 18.05
CA TRP A 509 -18.95 -7.91 19.28
C TRP A 509 -19.90 -9.11 19.45
N LEU A 510 -19.72 -10.14 18.64
CA LEU A 510 -20.48 -11.38 18.80
C LEU A 510 -20.03 -12.11 20.06
N LYS A 511 -20.98 -12.69 20.80
CA LYS A 511 -20.67 -13.58 21.92
C LYS A 511 -20.13 -14.90 21.37
N PRO A 512 -19.37 -15.68 22.16
CA PRO A 512 -18.88 -17.00 21.75
C PRO A 512 -19.97 -17.99 21.31
N THR A 513 -21.21 -17.77 21.77
CA THR A 513 -22.39 -18.58 21.42
C THR A 513 -23.09 -18.13 20.13
N ASP A 514 -22.78 -16.94 19.63
CA ASP A 514 -23.45 -16.38 18.47
C ASP A 514 -22.84 -16.97 17.18
N LEU A 515 -23.69 -17.25 16.19
CA LEU A 515 -23.22 -17.69 14.88
C LEU A 515 -22.46 -16.55 14.19
N PRO A 516 -21.26 -16.82 13.63
CA PRO A 516 -20.49 -15.80 12.93
C PRO A 516 -21.23 -15.32 11.68
N VAL A 517 -21.12 -14.02 11.42
CA VAL A 517 -21.58 -13.40 10.17
C VAL A 517 -20.49 -13.62 9.12
N GLU A 518 -20.80 -14.40 8.09
CA GLU A 518 -19.87 -14.64 6.98
C GLU A 518 -20.16 -13.67 5.83
N ILE A 519 -19.09 -13.17 5.22
CA ILE A 519 -19.13 -12.31 4.04
C ILE A 519 -18.39 -13.06 2.95
N GLU A 520 -18.95 -13.08 1.74
CA GLU A 520 -18.32 -13.68 0.58
C GLU A 520 -17.97 -12.62 -0.47
N VAL A 521 -16.89 -12.88 -1.20
CA VAL A 521 -16.52 -12.11 -2.39
C VAL A 521 -17.29 -12.72 -3.56
N VAL A 522 -18.27 -11.97 -4.07
CA VAL A 522 -19.10 -12.37 -5.22
C VAL A 522 -18.31 -12.25 -6.51
N THR A 523 -17.47 -11.22 -6.60
CA THR A 523 -16.65 -10.96 -7.79
C THR A 523 -15.37 -10.28 -7.37
N GLY A 524 -14.24 -10.93 -7.60
CA GLY A 524 -12.91 -10.34 -7.44
C GLY A 524 -12.36 -9.86 -8.77
N TYR A 525 -11.32 -10.52 -9.25
CA TYR A 525 -10.72 -10.33 -10.57
C TYR A 525 -11.57 -10.94 -11.68
N MET A 526 -11.62 -10.24 -12.82
CA MET A 526 -12.21 -10.75 -14.06
C MET A 526 -11.17 -10.66 -15.17
N THR A 527 -11.17 -11.62 -16.10
CA THR A 527 -10.35 -11.46 -17.31
C THR A 527 -10.87 -10.31 -18.15
N THR A 528 -10.05 -9.74 -19.02
CA THR A 528 -10.46 -8.64 -19.91
C THR A 528 -11.63 -9.06 -20.82
N VAL A 529 -11.65 -10.33 -21.25
CA VAL A 529 -12.73 -10.91 -22.05
C VAL A 529 -14.01 -11.07 -21.21
N GLU A 530 -13.88 -11.58 -19.99
CA GLU A 530 -15.00 -11.75 -19.08
C GLU A 530 -15.66 -10.42 -18.71
N GLU A 531 -14.87 -9.39 -18.38
CA GLU A 531 -15.36 -8.08 -18.01
C GLU A 531 -16.16 -7.44 -19.16
N ARG A 532 -15.61 -7.43 -20.38
CA ARG A 532 -16.31 -6.93 -21.58
C ARG A 532 -17.63 -7.63 -21.86
N SER A 533 -17.74 -8.91 -21.49
CA SER A 533 -18.98 -9.67 -21.67
C SER A 533 -20.06 -9.40 -20.61
N LYS A 534 -19.67 -8.93 -19.42
CA LYS A 534 -20.56 -8.84 -18.24
C LYS A 534 -20.82 -7.40 -17.78
N ILE A 535 -19.91 -6.48 -18.05
CA ILE A 535 -19.97 -5.10 -17.59
C ILE A 535 -19.91 -4.18 -18.81
N PRO A 536 -20.96 -3.39 -19.09
CA PRO A 536 -20.96 -2.47 -20.23
C PRO A 536 -19.94 -1.35 -20.01
N GLU A 537 -19.37 -0.81 -21.09
CA GLU A 537 -18.30 0.21 -21.01
C GLU A 537 -18.75 1.51 -20.31
N SER A 538 -20.05 1.79 -20.30
CA SER A 538 -20.65 2.93 -19.61
C SER A 538 -20.73 2.75 -18.09
N ASP A 539 -20.52 1.53 -17.57
CA ASP A 539 -20.63 1.23 -16.15
C ASP A 539 -19.40 1.74 -15.38
N PRO A 540 -19.58 2.42 -14.22
CA PRO A 540 -18.45 2.89 -13.39
C PRO A 540 -17.47 1.80 -12.92
N ARG A 541 -17.86 0.52 -13.00
CA ARG A 541 -17.02 -0.64 -12.66
C ARG A 541 -16.12 -1.09 -13.81
N TYR A 542 -16.38 -0.66 -15.04
CA TYR A 542 -15.62 -1.10 -16.21
C TYR A 542 -14.12 -0.80 -16.02
N ASN A 543 -13.25 -1.74 -16.41
CA ASN A 543 -11.80 -1.72 -16.21
C ASN A 543 -11.29 -1.87 -14.76
N MET A 544 -12.16 -1.96 -13.76
CA MET A 544 -11.73 -2.01 -12.36
C MET A 544 -11.43 -3.43 -11.87
N HIS A 545 -12.27 -4.41 -12.26
CA HIS A 545 -12.06 -5.81 -11.90
C HIS A 545 -10.90 -6.41 -12.69
N SER A 546 -10.81 -6.13 -13.99
CA SER A 546 -9.69 -6.56 -14.86
C SER A 546 -8.33 -5.94 -14.51
N SER A 547 -8.35 -4.84 -13.75
CA SER A 547 -7.16 -4.19 -13.19
C SER A 547 -6.80 -4.68 -11.78
N GLY A 548 -7.63 -5.50 -11.14
CA GLY A 548 -7.43 -5.95 -9.75
C GLY A 548 -7.63 -4.85 -8.71
N LEU A 549 -8.43 -3.83 -9.05
CA LEU A 549 -8.71 -2.66 -8.22
C LEU A 549 -10.11 -2.67 -7.61
N ALA A 550 -10.84 -3.77 -7.75
CA ALA A 550 -12.19 -3.89 -7.21
C ALA A 550 -12.53 -5.28 -6.68
N MET A 551 -13.52 -5.32 -5.79
CA MET A 551 -14.24 -6.51 -5.37
C MET A 551 -15.72 -6.19 -5.17
N ALA A 552 -16.59 -7.16 -5.37
CA ALA A 552 -17.99 -7.13 -4.96
C ALA A 552 -18.19 -8.13 -3.82
N ILE A 553 -18.88 -7.72 -2.77
CA ILE A 553 -19.07 -8.50 -1.55
C ILE A 553 -20.54 -8.57 -1.13
N LYS A 554 -20.95 -9.66 -0.47
CA LYS A 554 -22.28 -9.78 0.15
C LYS A 554 -22.23 -10.64 1.41
N TYR A 555 -23.27 -10.58 2.23
CA TYR A 555 -23.45 -11.55 3.30
C TYR A 555 -23.76 -12.93 2.71
N LYS A 556 -23.16 -13.96 3.30
CA LYS A 556 -23.40 -15.34 2.89
C LYS A 556 -24.72 -15.84 3.45
N ASP A 557 -25.51 -16.49 2.61
CA ASP A 557 -26.81 -17.04 2.99
C ASP A 557 -26.67 -18.08 4.11
N GLY A 558 -27.55 -17.99 5.11
CA GLY A 558 -27.54 -18.89 6.28
C GLY A 558 -26.44 -18.61 7.30
N SER A 559 -25.65 -17.54 7.15
CA SER A 559 -24.66 -17.13 8.16
C SER A 559 -25.20 -16.04 9.09
N GLY A 560 -25.20 -16.32 10.40
CA GLY A 560 -25.64 -15.37 11.42
C GLY A 560 -27.05 -14.79 11.22
N PRO A 561 -27.38 -13.67 11.88
CA PRO A 561 -28.64 -12.95 11.68
C PRO A 561 -28.65 -12.25 10.32
N THR A 562 -29.77 -12.33 9.58
CA THR A 562 -29.94 -11.60 8.30
C THR A 562 -29.65 -10.12 8.46
N LYS A 563 -28.77 -9.58 7.60
CA LYS A 563 -28.38 -8.17 7.53
C LYS A 563 -28.68 -7.62 6.14
N ASP A 564 -28.94 -6.32 6.09
CA ASP A 564 -29.24 -5.61 4.85
C ASP A 564 -27.96 -5.14 4.13
N VAL A 565 -28.06 -4.92 2.81
CA VAL A 565 -26.91 -4.51 1.98
C VAL A 565 -26.43 -3.10 2.34
N GLN A 566 -27.33 -2.25 2.83
CA GLN A 566 -27.03 -0.89 3.23
C GLN A 566 -26.06 -0.83 4.41
N ARG A 567 -26.19 -1.75 5.37
CA ARG A 567 -25.25 -1.94 6.47
C ARG A 567 -23.87 -2.34 5.96
N LEU A 568 -23.80 -3.27 5.01
CA LEU A 568 -22.54 -3.70 4.41
C LEU A 568 -21.86 -2.53 3.68
N ALA A 569 -22.63 -1.71 2.96
CA ALA A 569 -22.14 -0.53 2.26
C ALA A 569 -21.57 0.51 3.25
N LYS A 570 -22.29 0.75 4.34
CA LYS A 570 -21.85 1.63 5.43
C LYS A 570 -20.56 1.15 6.08
N ILE A 571 -20.45 -0.13 6.42
CA ILE A 571 -19.23 -0.69 7.03
C ILE A 571 -18.06 -0.64 6.05
N SER A 572 -18.30 -0.92 4.77
CA SER A 572 -17.30 -0.80 3.71
C SER A 572 -16.76 0.63 3.63
N MET A 573 -17.64 1.63 3.69
CA MET A 573 -17.24 3.03 3.74
C MET A 573 -16.41 3.35 4.99
N ASP A 574 -16.83 2.88 6.16
CA ASP A 574 -16.18 3.17 7.45
C ASP A 574 -14.79 2.53 7.55
N LYS A 575 -14.62 1.31 7.03
CA LYS A 575 -13.38 0.53 7.18
C LYS A 575 -12.39 0.69 6.04
N CYS A 576 -12.87 0.89 4.82
CA CYS A 576 -12.00 0.92 3.66
C CYS A 576 -11.58 2.35 3.29
N SER A 577 -12.39 3.38 3.56
CA SER A 577 -11.99 4.78 3.29
C SER A 577 -10.70 5.20 3.98
N PRO A 578 -10.52 4.98 5.31
CA PRO A 578 -9.29 5.38 5.99
C PRO A 578 -8.09 4.57 5.52
N LEU A 579 -8.30 3.27 5.24
CA LEU A 579 -7.27 2.38 4.74
C LEU A 579 -6.74 2.85 3.37
N PHE A 580 -7.63 3.13 2.41
CA PHE A 580 -7.23 3.56 1.08
C PHE A 580 -6.64 4.97 1.09
N HIS A 581 -7.15 5.86 1.94
CA HIS A 581 -6.65 7.22 2.04
C HIS A 581 -5.18 7.30 2.46
N ARG A 582 -4.75 6.44 3.39
CA ARG A 582 -3.34 6.38 3.84
C ARG A 582 -2.36 6.09 2.70
N GLU A 583 -2.81 5.39 1.67
CA GLU A 583 -2.02 5.05 0.47
C GLU A 583 -2.29 6.00 -0.71
N GLY A 584 -2.89 7.17 -0.44
CA GLY A 584 -3.18 8.18 -1.47
C GLY A 584 -4.31 7.81 -2.42
N LYS A 585 -5.16 6.84 -2.07
CA LYS A 585 -6.30 6.39 -2.87
C LYS A 585 -7.64 6.76 -2.22
N ARG A 586 -8.72 6.65 -2.99
CA ARG A 586 -10.09 6.89 -2.56
C ARG A 586 -10.95 5.66 -2.87
N ILE A 587 -11.99 5.46 -2.06
CA ILE A 587 -12.94 4.37 -2.26
C ILE A 587 -13.90 4.72 -3.40
N HIS A 588 -14.18 3.73 -4.26
CA HIS A 588 -15.37 3.70 -5.10
C HIS A 588 -16.38 2.75 -4.44
N LEU A 589 -17.62 3.20 -4.23
CA LEU A 589 -18.66 2.41 -3.58
C LEU A 589 -19.89 2.33 -4.48
N GLY A 590 -20.27 1.12 -4.90
CA GLY A 590 -21.53 0.86 -5.58
C GLY A 590 -22.44 0.01 -4.69
N VAL A 591 -23.70 0.39 -4.55
CA VAL A 591 -24.69 -0.38 -3.77
C VAL A 591 -25.73 -0.97 -4.71
N TYR A 592 -25.89 -2.29 -4.68
CA TYR A 592 -26.83 -3.07 -5.50
C TYR A 592 -27.78 -3.86 -4.60
N GLY A 593 -28.87 -4.38 -5.14
CA GLY A 593 -29.93 -5.04 -4.36
C GLY A 593 -29.44 -6.16 -3.41
N ASN A 594 -28.35 -6.85 -3.77
CA ASN A 594 -27.82 -7.99 -3.01
C ASN A 594 -26.32 -7.95 -2.72
N ASN A 595 -25.59 -6.93 -3.17
CA ASN A 595 -24.14 -6.85 -3.01
C ASN A 595 -23.63 -5.41 -2.97
N VAL A 596 -22.40 -5.24 -2.48
CA VAL A 596 -21.68 -3.98 -2.43
C VAL A 596 -20.42 -4.10 -3.26
N TYR A 597 -20.26 -3.20 -4.21
CA TYR A 597 -19.02 -3.00 -4.95
C TYR A 597 -18.09 -2.08 -4.15
N VAL A 598 -16.83 -2.50 -3.99
CA VAL A 598 -15.76 -1.73 -3.36
C VAL A 598 -14.57 -1.67 -4.30
N GLY A 599 -14.19 -0.47 -4.73
CA GLY A 599 -13.05 -0.24 -5.61
C GLY A 599 -12.05 0.78 -5.08
N LEU A 600 -10.85 0.79 -5.66
CA LEU A 600 -9.80 1.78 -5.42
C LEU A 600 -9.65 2.70 -6.63
N GLY A 601 -9.87 4.00 -6.40
CA GLY A 601 -9.67 5.04 -7.40
C GLY A 601 -8.86 6.22 -6.88
N GLU A 602 -8.71 7.23 -7.72
CA GLU A 602 -8.06 8.50 -7.36
C GLU A 602 -9.04 9.49 -6.72
N THR A 603 -10.31 9.40 -7.11
CA THR A 603 -11.41 10.22 -6.59
C THR A 603 -12.43 9.35 -5.88
N LEU A 604 -13.24 9.96 -5.03
CA LEU A 604 -14.35 9.28 -4.38
C LEU A 604 -15.54 9.21 -5.33
N ASN A 605 -15.95 8.00 -5.70
CA ASN A 605 -17.15 7.77 -6.50
C ASN A 605 -18.16 6.91 -5.72
N VAL A 606 -19.43 7.31 -5.73
CA VAL A 606 -20.52 6.58 -5.06
C VAL A 606 -21.74 6.57 -5.96
N TRP A 607 -22.35 5.41 -6.13
CA TRP A 607 -23.61 5.25 -6.86
C TRP A 607 -24.47 4.14 -6.26
N LEU A 608 -25.78 4.26 -6.46
CA LEU A 608 -26.80 3.31 -6.01
C LEU A 608 -27.56 2.83 -7.24
N GLU A 609 -27.89 1.54 -7.29
CA GLU A 609 -28.61 0.92 -8.43
C GLU A 609 -30.07 1.41 -8.54
N SER A 610 -30.76 1.54 -7.41
CA SER A 610 -32.17 1.92 -7.34
C SER A 610 -32.52 2.58 -6.01
N ASP A 611 -33.75 3.06 -5.88
CA ASP A 611 -34.27 3.60 -4.61
C ASP A 611 -34.39 2.51 -3.52
N ASP A 612 -34.51 1.23 -3.89
CA ASP A 612 -34.67 0.12 -2.92
C ASP A 612 -33.43 -0.11 -2.05
N VAL A 613 -32.26 0.35 -2.51
CA VAL A 613 -30.99 0.22 -1.80
C VAL A 613 -30.61 1.49 -1.03
N THR A 614 -31.49 2.48 -0.98
CA THR A 614 -31.28 3.71 -0.21
C THR A 614 -31.37 3.46 1.30
N MET A 615 -30.61 4.25 2.07
CA MET A 615 -30.71 4.25 3.53
C MET A 615 -31.94 5.07 3.98
N GLY A 616 -32.97 4.39 4.48
CA GLY A 616 -34.18 5.05 4.99
C GLY A 616 -34.98 5.76 3.89
N ASN A 617 -35.74 6.80 4.25
CA ASN A 617 -36.56 7.57 3.30
C ASN A 617 -35.76 8.71 2.63
N MET A 618 -34.59 8.40 2.08
CA MET A 618 -33.74 9.38 1.37
C MET A 618 -33.74 9.10 -0.13
N THR A 619 -33.64 10.16 -0.94
CA THR A 619 -33.37 10.05 -2.38
C THR A 619 -31.97 9.47 -2.64
N ILE A 620 -31.71 9.03 -3.88
CA ILE A 620 -30.38 8.56 -4.31
C ILE A 620 -29.33 9.67 -4.12
N GLU A 621 -29.62 10.91 -4.52
CA GLU A 621 -28.70 12.04 -4.38
C GLU A 621 -28.34 12.33 -2.92
N GLU A 622 -29.34 12.27 -2.03
CA GLU A 622 -29.13 12.43 -0.60
C GLU A 622 -28.27 11.29 -0.02
N ASN A 623 -28.48 10.05 -0.47
CA ASN A 623 -27.64 8.91 -0.08
C ASN A 623 -26.19 9.07 -0.55
N VAL A 624 -25.98 9.47 -1.81
CA VAL A 624 -24.63 9.71 -2.35
C VAL A 624 -23.93 10.80 -1.54
N ALA A 625 -24.60 11.91 -1.25
CA ALA A 625 -24.07 12.97 -0.40
C ALA A 625 -23.76 12.48 1.02
N TRP A 626 -24.63 11.64 1.58
CA TRP A 626 -24.44 11.01 2.89
C TRP A 626 -23.20 10.13 2.92
N PHE A 627 -23.02 9.23 1.95
CA PHE A 627 -21.83 8.37 1.86
C PHE A 627 -20.54 9.16 1.63
N ARG A 628 -20.58 10.24 0.85
CA ARG A 628 -19.42 11.14 0.68
C ARG A 628 -19.02 11.79 2.00
N LYS A 629 -20.00 12.31 2.73
CA LYS A 629 -19.79 12.87 4.07
C LYS A 629 -19.27 11.80 5.04
N ARG A 630 -19.82 10.59 4.96
CA ARG A 630 -19.44 9.45 5.81
C ARG A 630 -18.00 9.01 5.58
N SER A 631 -17.55 8.95 4.32
CA SER A 631 -16.16 8.67 3.96
C SER A 631 -15.19 9.63 4.64
N MET A 632 -15.49 10.94 4.59
CA MET A 632 -14.69 11.97 5.25
C MET A 632 -14.70 11.83 6.77
N GLN A 633 -15.84 11.50 7.37
CA GLN A 633 -15.94 11.26 8.81
C GLN A 633 -15.11 10.05 9.24
N ALA A 634 -15.09 8.99 8.45
CA ALA A 634 -14.26 7.81 8.71
C ALA A 634 -12.77 8.14 8.60
N ILE A 635 -12.36 8.86 7.56
CA ILE A 635 -10.98 9.33 7.40
C ILE A 635 -10.51 10.17 8.59
N GLN A 636 -11.41 10.99 9.15
CA GLN A 636 -11.16 11.82 10.33
C GLN A 636 -11.25 11.06 11.67
N ASN A 637 -11.42 9.74 11.66
CA ASN A 637 -11.62 8.90 12.86
C ASN A 637 -12.80 9.34 13.75
N ARG A 638 -13.85 9.90 13.14
CA ARG A 638 -15.02 10.41 13.87
C ARG A 638 -16.14 9.38 14.05
N ILE A 639 -16.01 8.18 13.49
CA ILE A 639 -17.00 7.12 13.65
C ILE A 639 -16.84 6.48 15.02
N VAL A 640 -17.90 6.48 15.83
CA VAL A 640 -17.86 5.81 17.13
C VAL A 640 -17.99 4.30 16.92
N ASP A 641 -16.89 3.59 17.16
CA ASP A 641 -16.75 2.16 17.02
C ASP A 641 -15.86 1.60 18.14
N PRO A 642 -16.43 1.32 19.32
CA PRO A 642 -15.62 0.94 20.47
C PRO A 642 -14.86 -0.36 20.28
N ASP A 643 -13.64 -0.42 20.79
CA ASP A 643 -12.80 -1.62 20.76
C ASP A 643 -13.39 -2.76 21.57
N ASN A 644 -13.96 -2.43 22.73
CA ASN A 644 -14.71 -3.36 23.56
C ASN A 644 -16.05 -2.72 23.94
N LEU A 645 -17.15 -3.27 23.43
CA LEU A 645 -18.50 -2.74 23.64
C LEU A 645 -18.92 -2.79 25.12
N GLU A 646 -18.63 -3.88 25.82
CA GLU A 646 -18.96 -4.02 27.24
C GLU A 646 -18.24 -2.97 28.07
N ASN A 647 -16.93 -2.82 27.89
CA ASN A 647 -16.13 -1.83 28.60
C ASN A 647 -16.59 -0.41 28.26
N ALA A 648 -16.76 -0.09 26.98
CA ALA A 648 -17.22 1.23 26.54
C ALA A 648 -18.53 1.62 27.25
N CYS A 649 -19.48 0.69 27.36
CA CYS A 649 -20.77 0.94 28.01
C CYS A 649 -20.72 0.84 29.54
N MET A 650 -19.83 0.04 30.12
CA MET A 650 -19.64 -0.08 31.57
C MET A 650 -18.98 1.17 32.18
N TYR A 651 -18.04 1.77 31.44
CA TYR A 651 -17.32 2.99 31.84
C TYR A 651 -17.96 4.28 31.30
N ALA A 652 -19.08 4.18 30.59
CA ALA A 652 -19.80 5.36 30.10
C ALA A 652 -20.34 6.18 31.28
N ASN A 653 -19.89 7.44 31.36
CA ASN A 653 -20.46 8.46 32.24
C ASN A 653 -21.32 9.41 31.40
N VAL A 654 -22.63 9.20 31.40
CA VAL A 654 -23.56 9.82 30.46
C VAL A 654 -24.03 11.17 31.01
N PRO A 655 -23.60 12.31 30.42
CA PRO A 655 -24.12 13.62 30.81
C PRO A 655 -25.57 13.76 30.36
N SER A 656 -26.34 14.56 31.10
CA SER A 656 -27.77 14.77 30.83
C SER A 656 -28.12 16.25 30.87
N ARG A 657 -29.27 16.59 30.28
CA ARG A 657 -29.88 17.92 30.41
C ARG A 657 -30.48 18.12 31.80
N GLN A 658 -30.60 19.38 32.20
CA GLN A 658 -31.23 19.74 33.45
C GLN A 658 -32.67 19.20 33.48
N SER A 659 -33.06 18.51 34.56
CA SER A 659 -34.38 17.90 34.68
C SER A 659 -34.72 17.63 36.14
N VAL A 660 -35.97 17.91 36.51
CA VAL A 660 -36.52 17.68 37.85
C VAL A 660 -36.67 16.18 38.19
N ASP A 661 -36.75 15.34 37.14
CA ASP A 661 -36.82 13.89 37.26
C ASP A 661 -35.45 13.22 37.19
N PHE A 662 -34.39 14.00 37.00
CA PHE A 662 -33.03 13.48 36.95
C PHE A 662 -32.71 12.73 38.25
N LYS A 663 -32.02 11.61 38.11
CA LYS A 663 -31.41 10.92 39.24
C LYS A 663 -30.05 10.42 38.77
N HIS A 664 -28.99 10.84 39.46
CA HIS A 664 -27.67 10.38 39.17
C HIS A 664 -27.61 8.86 39.33
N ASP A 665 -27.09 8.22 38.31
CA ASP A 665 -26.89 6.79 38.27
C ASP A 665 -25.42 6.52 38.02
N HIS A 666 -24.76 5.92 39.01
CA HIS A 666 -23.33 5.64 38.93
C HIS A 666 -23.02 4.75 37.71
N PRO A 667 -21.91 5.01 37.00
CA PRO A 667 -21.41 4.11 35.96
C PRO A 667 -21.29 2.65 36.45
N GLY A 668 -21.38 1.71 35.52
CA GLY A 668 -21.41 0.27 35.83
C GLY A 668 -20.21 -0.20 36.65
N TYR A 669 -19.01 0.32 36.36
CA TYR A 669 -17.80 -0.05 37.10
C TYR A 669 -17.83 0.40 38.57
N ILE A 670 -18.38 1.59 38.87
CA ILE A 670 -18.55 2.08 40.25
C ILE A 670 -19.52 1.18 41.01
N LYS A 671 -20.65 0.82 40.37
CA LYS A 671 -21.63 -0.10 40.96
C LYS A 671 -21.02 -1.47 41.26
N ARG A 672 -20.21 -2.03 40.34
CA ARG A 672 -19.50 -3.31 40.55
C ARG A 672 -18.52 -3.21 41.71
N ARG A 673 -17.66 -2.19 41.71
CA ARG A 673 -16.69 -1.94 42.79
C ARG A 673 -17.35 -1.81 44.15
N ARG A 674 -18.45 -1.04 44.25
CA ARG A 674 -19.25 -0.89 45.49
C ARG A 674 -19.85 -2.21 45.97
N ARG A 675 -20.27 -3.10 45.06
CA ARG A 675 -20.81 -4.43 45.40
C ARG A 675 -19.74 -5.41 45.87
N GLN A 676 -18.56 -5.36 45.27
CA GLN A 676 -17.47 -6.31 45.55
C GLN A 676 -16.60 -5.90 46.74
N ALA A 677 -16.80 -4.70 47.30
CA ALA A 677 -15.97 -4.14 48.36
C ALA A 677 -14.46 -4.20 48.05
N GLU A 678 -14.09 -4.06 46.76
CA GLU A 678 -12.70 -4.15 46.33
C GLU A 678 -11.87 -3.05 47.00
N PRO A 679 -10.75 -3.41 47.65
CA PRO A 679 -9.85 -2.41 48.22
C PRO A 679 -9.25 -1.56 47.10
N LEU A 680 -9.19 -0.24 47.32
CA LEU A 680 -8.46 0.69 46.45
C LEU A 680 -7.01 0.20 46.30
N SER A 681 -6.44 0.31 45.10
CA SER A 681 -5.06 -0.13 44.89
C SER A 681 -4.10 0.67 45.77
N ALA A 682 -2.97 0.07 46.20
CA ALA A 682 -2.02 0.71 47.11
C ALA A 682 -1.42 2.05 46.59
N ASN A 683 -1.59 2.35 45.29
CA ASN A 683 -1.12 3.57 44.64
C ASN A 683 -2.23 4.63 44.43
N GLU A 684 -3.48 4.37 44.84
CA GLU A 684 -4.59 5.32 44.72
C GLU A 684 -4.81 6.12 46.02
N CYS A 685 -5.15 7.41 45.88
CA CYS A 685 -5.53 8.28 47.00
C CYS A 685 -6.67 7.64 47.80
N GLN A 686 -6.46 7.42 49.10
CA GLN A 686 -7.50 6.91 49.99
C GLN A 686 -8.35 8.07 50.52
N PRO A 687 -9.67 8.12 50.21
CA PRO A 687 -10.51 9.23 50.60
C PRO A 687 -10.73 9.22 52.11
N ARG A 688 -10.36 10.32 52.76
CA ARG A 688 -10.51 10.52 54.20
C ARG A 688 -11.41 11.73 54.47
N SER A 689 -12.41 11.55 55.33
CA SER A 689 -13.25 12.64 55.86
C SER A 689 -12.80 13.10 57.25
N ASP A 690 -11.86 12.40 57.88
CA ASP A 690 -11.38 12.62 59.24
C ASP A 690 -10.09 13.46 59.32
N THR A 691 -9.82 14.28 58.29
CA THR A 691 -8.62 15.11 58.23
C THR A 691 -8.74 16.36 59.12
N PRO A 692 -7.61 16.95 59.56
CA PRO A 692 -7.61 18.23 60.25
C PRO A 692 -8.37 19.30 59.48
N PHE A 693 -8.13 19.41 58.17
CA PHE A 693 -8.84 20.32 57.27
C PHE A 693 -10.37 20.10 57.35
N CYS A 694 -10.84 18.85 57.24
CA CYS A 694 -12.28 18.56 57.25
C CYS A 694 -12.95 18.89 58.60
N ARG A 695 -12.24 18.75 59.72
CA ARG A 695 -12.73 19.14 61.05
C ARG A 695 -12.78 20.66 61.20
N GLU A 696 -11.70 21.35 60.87
CA GLU A 696 -11.58 22.82 60.99
C GLU A 696 -12.57 23.56 60.10
N THR A 697 -12.78 23.08 58.88
CA THR A 697 -13.67 23.74 57.91
C THR A 697 -15.15 23.39 58.07
N LYS A 698 -15.54 22.55 59.03
CA LYS A 698 -16.94 22.10 59.18
C LYS A 698 -17.93 23.27 59.30
N VAL A 699 -17.66 24.20 60.22
CA VAL A 699 -18.53 25.37 60.43
C VAL A 699 -18.62 26.24 59.18
N HIS A 700 -17.49 26.42 58.47
CA HIS A 700 -17.46 27.17 57.22
C HIS A 700 -18.30 26.51 56.12
N ARG A 701 -18.23 25.18 55.98
CA ARG A 701 -19.05 24.43 55.02
C ARG A 701 -20.53 24.46 55.37
N ASP A 702 -20.88 24.29 56.65
CA ASP A 702 -22.26 24.33 57.12
C ASP A 702 -22.88 25.72 56.87
N ASN A 703 -22.10 26.80 57.05
CA ASN A 703 -22.54 28.17 56.72
C ASN A 703 -22.80 28.37 55.22
N GLU A 704 -21.97 27.80 54.33
CA GLU A 704 -22.20 27.88 52.88
C GLU A 704 -23.43 27.09 52.44
N VAL A 705 -23.68 25.92 53.05
CA VAL A 705 -24.92 25.14 52.83
C VAL A 705 -26.15 25.96 53.23
N GLU A 706 -26.14 26.56 54.43
CA GLU A 706 -27.24 27.41 54.91
C GLU A 706 -27.47 28.62 53.98
N HIS A 707 -26.38 29.29 53.56
CA HIS A 707 -26.44 30.41 52.63
C HIS A 707 -27.11 30.03 51.30
N MET A 708 -26.65 28.95 50.66
CA MET A 708 -27.24 28.50 49.39
C MET A 708 -28.68 28.01 49.58
N TRP A 709 -28.99 27.35 50.71
CA TRP A 709 -30.33 26.87 50.99
C TRP A 709 -31.33 28.03 51.07
N GLN A 710 -30.96 29.13 51.74
CA GLN A 710 -31.77 30.35 51.78
C GLN A 710 -32.05 30.88 50.37
N GLN A 711 -31.05 30.92 49.49
CA GLN A 711 -31.23 31.38 48.10
C GLN A 711 -32.10 30.43 47.25
N ILE A 712 -31.99 29.11 47.47
CA ILE A 712 -32.75 28.09 46.74
C ILE A 712 -34.22 28.06 47.21
N ASN A 713 -34.45 28.12 48.53
CA ASN A 713 -35.78 28.02 49.14
C ASN A 713 -36.67 29.25 48.86
N LEU A 714 -36.08 30.40 48.50
CA LEU A 714 -36.82 31.56 48.00
C LEU A 714 -37.48 31.31 46.63
N LYS A 715 -37.16 30.21 45.94
CA LYS A 715 -37.74 29.85 44.64
C LYS A 715 -38.71 28.67 44.79
N HIS A 716 -39.64 28.57 43.85
CA HIS A 716 -40.53 27.43 43.77
C HIS A 716 -39.74 26.17 43.36
N LEU A 717 -39.68 25.19 44.27
CA LEU A 717 -39.04 23.90 44.03
C LEU A 717 -40.01 22.93 43.36
N TYR A 718 -39.59 22.38 42.22
CA TYR A 718 -40.34 21.34 41.49
C TYR A 718 -40.09 19.92 42.06
N ARG A 719 -39.09 19.78 42.93
CA ARG A 719 -38.75 18.55 43.66
C ARG A 719 -39.09 18.73 45.14
N ARG A 720 -39.28 17.63 45.88
CA ARG A 720 -39.48 17.69 47.33
C ARG A 720 -38.33 18.45 47.99
N SER A 721 -38.67 19.45 48.80
CA SER A 721 -37.71 20.32 49.49
C SER A 721 -36.66 19.53 50.27
N SER A 722 -37.06 18.44 50.94
CA SER A 722 -36.16 17.54 51.67
C SER A 722 -35.10 16.88 50.78
N ASP A 723 -35.46 16.52 49.54
CA ASP A 723 -34.53 15.87 48.61
C ASP A 723 -33.46 16.88 48.14
N VAL A 724 -33.88 18.11 47.82
CA VAL A 724 -32.99 19.19 47.37
C VAL A 724 -32.05 19.63 48.49
N GLN A 725 -32.60 19.80 49.71
CA GLN A 725 -31.80 20.14 50.88
C GLN A 725 -30.74 19.06 51.18
N SER A 726 -31.15 17.78 51.16
CA SER A 726 -30.22 16.68 51.37
C SER A 726 -29.13 16.61 50.29
N ALA A 727 -29.47 16.86 49.02
CA ALA A 727 -28.48 16.93 47.94
C ALA A 727 -27.50 18.10 48.13
N LEU A 728 -27.96 19.26 48.62
CA LEU A 728 -27.13 20.41 48.93
C LEU A 728 -26.15 20.13 50.07
N GLU A 729 -26.67 19.62 51.19
CA GLU A 729 -25.88 19.26 52.39
C GLU A 729 -24.78 18.25 52.05
N ASN A 730 -25.09 17.23 51.25
CA ASN A 730 -24.11 16.21 50.88
C ASN A 730 -23.21 16.60 49.70
N CYS A 731 -23.55 17.65 48.94
CA CYS A 731 -22.68 18.20 47.91
C CYS A 731 -21.64 19.16 48.50
N PHE A 732 -22.09 20.20 49.23
CA PHE A 732 -21.21 21.27 49.74
C PHE A 732 -20.76 21.05 51.18
N GLY A 733 -21.54 20.32 51.99
CA GLY A 733 -21.21 20.02 53.38
C GLY A 733 -20.25 18.84 53.56
N ALA A 734 -20.29 17.86 52.64
CA ALA A 734 -19.40 16.70 52.67
C ALA A 734 -17.93 17.09 52.39
N CYS A 735 -17.00 16.48 53.13
CA CYS A 735 -15.57 16.72 53.01
C CYS A 735 -14.78 15.44 52.76
N GLY A 736 -13.84 15.49 51.82
CA GLY A 736 -12.93 14.39 51.52
C GLY A 736 -11.78 14.80 50.61
N THR A 737 -10.61 14.22 50.81
CA THR A 737 -9.32 14.64 50.21
C THR A 737 -9.02 14.08 48.79
N CYS A 738 -9.88 13.26 48.22
CA CYS A 738 -9.58 12.56 46.95
C CYS A 738 -10.68 12.78 45.91
N ILE A 739 -10.30 12.80 44.63
CA ILE A 739 -11.20 12.78 43.48
C ILE A 739 -11.58 11.35 43.04
N THR A 740 -11.44 10.38 43.94
CA THR A 740 -11.74 8.97 43.75
C THR A 740 -12.32 8.37 45.03
N GLY A 741 -12.91 7.17 44.93
CA GLY A 741 -13.46 6.42 46.07
C GLY A 741 -14.84 6.89 46.56
N ARG A 742 -15.38 6.21 47.57
CA ARG A 742 -16.81 6.31 47.93
C ARG A 742 -17.26 7.72 48.31
N ILE A 743 -16.46 8.45 49.08
CA ILE A 743 -16.78 9.83 49.52
C ILE A 743 -16.93 10.75 48.30
N TRP A 744 -15.99 10.69 47.35
CA TRP A 744 -16.05 11.49 46.13
C TRP A 744 -17.24 11.12 45.25
N GLU A 745 -17.51 9.83 45.09
CA GLU A 745 -18.64 9.35 44.30
C GLU A 745 -19.98 9.76 44.90
N ASP A 746 -20.16 9.66 46.22
CA ASP A 746 -21.38 10.13 46.88
C ASP A 746 -21.50 11.65 46.72
N LYS A 747 -20.40 12.39 46.86
CA LYS A 747 -20.37 13.84 46.61
C LYS A 747 -20.76 14.19 45.17
N GLN A 748 -20.25 13.47 44.18
CA GLN A 748 -20.62 13.60 42.77
C GLN A 748 -22.11 13.34 42.54
N GLU A 749 -22.66 12.27 43.11
CA GLU A 749 -24.08 11.93 43.02
C GLU A 749 -24.95 13.07 43.54
N HIS A 750 -24.65 13.58 44.75
CA HIS A 750 -25.41 14.65 45.37
C HIS A 750 -25.26 15.99 44.64
N CYS A 751 -24.05 16.36 44.22
CA CYS A 751 -23.84 17.58 43.43
C CYS A 751 -24.54 17.53 42.07
N HIS A 752 -24.53 16.38 41.41
CA HIS A 752 -25.21 16.21 40.13
C HIS A 752 -26.72 16.32 40.30
N ASN A 753 -27.29 15.61 41.28
CA ASN A 753 -28.70 15.73 41.63
C ASN A 753 -29.11 17.17 41.95
N LEU A 754 -28.31 17.87 42.78
CA LEU A 754 -28.54 19.26 43.14
C LEU A 754 -28.65 20.15 41.88
N LEU A 755 -27.63 20.12 41.01
CA LEU A 755 -27.57 20.96 39.80
C LEU A 755 -28.73 20.71 38.83
N HIS A 756 -29.23 19.48 38.79
CA HIS A 756 -30.39 19.12 37.96
C HIS A 756 -31.74 19.53 38.58
N TRP A 757 -31.86 19.54 39.92
CA TRP A 757 -33.13 19.80 40.61
C TRP A 757 -33.39 21.27 40.93
N VAL A 758 -32.35 22.10 40.99
CA VAL A 758 -32.51 23.53 41.27
C VAL A 758 -33.21 24.25 40.10
N PRO A 759 -34.19 25.14 40.37
CA PRO A 759 -35.10 25.69 39.36
C PRO A 759 -34.49 26.83 38.54
N TYR A 760 -33.16 26.89 38.41
CA TYR A 760 -32.45 27.93 37.67
C TYR A 760 -32.04 27.41 36.30
N ASP A 761 -32.54 28.09 35.26
CA ASP A 761 -32.32 27.70 33.89
C ASP A 761 -30.89 28.02 33.42
N LEU A 762 -30.33 27.15 32.58
CA LEU A 762 -29.11 27.38 31.81
C LEU A 762 -29.40 27.93 30.39
N LYS A 763 -30.69 28.12 30.07
CA LYS A 763 -31.18 28.48 28.74
C LYS A 763 -30.53 29.72 28.17
N ASN A 764 -30.46 29.62 26.86
CA ASN A 764 -29.76 30.52 25.97
C ASN A 764 -30.73 31.56 25.41
N VAL A 765 -30.39 32.85 25.48
CA VAL A 765 -31.12 33.93 24.80
C VAL A 765 -30.79 33.96 23.29
N GLN A 766 -29.66 33.34 22.89
CA GLN A 766 -29.21 33.18 21.51
C GLN A 766 -29.10 31.70 21.13
N HIS A 767 -30.20 31.09 20.68
CA HIS A 767 -30.36 29.63 20.55
C HIS A 767 -29.31 28.84 19.74
N ASN A 768 -28.45 29.48 18.94
CA ASN A 768 -27.54 28.80 18.01
C ASN A 768 -26.05 28.87 18.36
N TYR A 769 -25.66 29.58 19.43
CA TYR A 769 -24.27 29.75 19.82
C TYR A 769 -24.06 29.53 21.32
N THR A 770 -23.03 28.76 21.68
CA THR A 770 -22.63 28.53 23.08
C THR A 770 -21.10 28.59 23.19
N ASN A 771 -20.57 29.36 24.15
CA ASN A 771 -19.13 29.54 24.32
C ASN A 771 -18.59 28.87 25.60
N PHE A 772 -17.38 28.31 25.49
CA PHE A 772 -16.58 27.70 26.55
C PHE A 772 -15.18 28.32 26.56
N PHE A 773 -14.63 28.54 27.74
CA PHE A 773 -13.26 29.02 27.97
C PHE A 773 -12.77 28.42 29.29
N ALA A 774 -11.46 28.32 29.52
CA ALA A 774 -11.01 27.85 30.83
C ALA A 774 -11.20 28.94 31.88
N ARG A 775 -11.70 28.52 33.04
CA ARG A 775 -12.15 29.40 34.13
C ARG A 775 -11.12 30.46 34.51
N ASP A 776 -9.85 30.07 34.58
CA ASP A 776 -8.78 30.92 35.10
C ASP A 776 -8.21 31.87 34.03
N ASN A 777 -8.68 31.78 32.77
CA ASN A 777 -8.25 32.62 31.66
C ASN A 777 -9.20 33.83 31.46
N ILE A 778 -9.06 34.82 32.35
CA ILE A 778 -9.83 36.07 32.33
C ILE A 778 -9.70 36.83 30.99
N PRO A 779 -8.52 36.91 30.33
CA PRO A 779 -8.39 37.50 29.00
C PRO A 779 -9.28 36.83 27.95
N LEU A 780 -9.24 35.50 27.85
CA LEU A 780 -10.07 34.77 26.88
C LEU A 780 -11.56 34.86 27.19
N ARG A 781 -11.95 34.95 28.46
CA ARG A 781 -13.35 35.22 28.85
C ARG A 781 -13.89 36.48 28.16
N LYS A 782 -13.10 37.57 28.12
CA LYS A 782 -13.53 38.82 27.48
C LYS A 782 -13.81 38.64 25.98
N HIS A 783 -13.04 37.78 25.32
CA HIS A 783 -13.23 37.44 23.91
C HIS A 783 -14.43 36.51 23.70
N ALA A 784 -14.55 35.45 24.50
CA ALA A 784 -15.60 34.44 24.40
C ALA A 784 -17.00 34.99 24.66
N CYS A 785 -17.13 35.94 25.59
CA CYS A 785 -18.41 36.47 26.05
C CYS A 785 -18.74 37.86 25.48
N TYR A 786 -17.97 38.34 24.49
CA TYR A 786 -18.14 39.65 23.87
C TYR A 786 -19.58 39.88 23.36
N GLY A 787 -20.12 41.10 23.57
CA GLY A 787 -21.34 41.56 22.92
C GLY A 787 -22.63 40.86 23.38
N GLY A 788 -22.67 40.32 24.60
CA GLY A 788 -23.85 39.60 25.10
C GLY A 788 -23.93 38.13 24.67
N GLN A 789 -22.86 37.58 24.08
CA GLN A 789 -22.81 36.16 23.71
C GLN A 789 -23.02 35.22 24.93
N HIS A 790 -23.51 34.02 24.64
CA HIS A 790 -23.87 33.01 25.63
C HIS A 790 -22.63 32.35 26.24
N CYS A 791 -22.46 32.58 27.54
CA CYS A 791 -21.41 32.01 28.38
C CYS A 791 -22.04 31.51 29.68
N VAL A 792 -21.45 30.47 30.26
CA VAL A 792 -21.97 29.83 31.48
C VAL A 792 -22.00 30.79 32.67
N ASP A 793 -21.05 31.73 32.73
CA ASP A 793 -20.91 32.74 33.79
C ASP A 793 -22.07 33.75 33.86
N ARG A 794 -22.86 33.84 32.79
CA ARG A 794 -24.05 34.69 32.71
C ARG A 794 -25.34 33.95 33.08
N SER A 795 -25.28 32.65 33.37
CA SER A 795 -26.46 31.88 33.77
C SER A 795 -26.83 32.12 35.23
N PRO A 796 -28.14 32.21 35.57
CA PRO A 796 -28.59 32.33 36.96
C PRO A 796 -28.07 31.20 37.86
N LEU A 797 -27.97 29.97 37.32
CA LEU A 797 -27.44 28.84 38.06
C LEU A 797 -25.96 29.02 38.40
N PHE A 798 -25.15 29.53 37.47
CA PHE A 798 -23.74 29.86 37.77
C PHE A 798 -23.64 30.94 38.83
N SER A 799 -24.43 32.02 38.72
CA SER A 799 -24.42 33.12 39.71
C SER A 799 -24.80 32.64 41.12
N LEU A 800 -25.66 31.62 41.24
CA LEU A 800 -26.00 31.00 42.52
C LEU A 800 -24.84 30.22 43.12
N VAL A 801 -24.19 29.34 42.33
CA VAL A 801 -23.23 28.37 42.89
C VAL A 801 -21.80 28.90 42.95
N ALA A 802 -21.40 29.79 42.03
CA ALA A 802 -20.02 30.24 41.93
C ALA A 802 -19.47 30.94 43.19
N PRO A 803 -20.23 31.83 43.88
CA PRO A 803 -19.76 32.46 45.10
C PRO A 803 -19.38 31.45 46.20
N SER A 804 -20.19 30.41 46.39
CA SER A 804 -19.95 29.37 47.38
C SER A 804 -18.83 28.41 46.98
N VAL A 805 -18.74 28.03 45.70
CA VAL A 805 -17.65 27.15 45.22
C VAL A 805 -16.28 27.84 45.35
N LEU A 806 -16.21 29.16 45.17
CA LEU A 806 -14.97 29.95 45.26
C LEU A 806 -14.75 30.53 46.67
N HIS A 807 -15.49 30.08 47.67
CA HIS A 807 -15.41 30.64 49.01
C HIS A 807 -14.00 30.44 49.61
N LEU A 808 -13.43 31.53 50.11
CA LEU A 808 -12.17 31.53 50.85
C LEU A 808 -12.47 31.67 52.33
N TYR A 809 -11.87 30.81 53.15
CA TYR A 809 -11.98 30.87 54.60
C TYR A 809 -10.64 31.26 55.23
N ARG A 810 -10.69 31.77 56.47
CA ARG A 810 -9.49 32.04 57.27
C ARG A 810 -9.36 30.98 58.35
N PRO A 811 -8.39 30.04 58.26
CA PRO A 811 -8.18 29.02 59.28
C PRO A 811 -7.88 29.61 60.66
N ASN A 812 -7.17 30.74 60.70
CA ASN A 812 -6.93 31.52 61.90
C ASN A 812 -7.46 32.95 61.70
N PRO A 813 -8.50 33.38 62.43
CA PRO A 813 -9.06 34.73 62.34
C PRO A 813 -8.04 35.85 62.60
N ASN A 814 -6.96 35.53 63.33
CA ASN A 814 -5.90 36.48 63.71
C ASN A 814 -4.75 36.55 62.69
N GLN A 815 -4.81 35.78 61.58
CA GLN A 815 -3.83 35.81 60.51
C GLN A 815 -4.47 36.27 59.19
N SER A 816 -3.68 36.89 58.32
CA SER A 816 -4.16 37.39 57.02
C SER A 816 -4.34 36.30 55.95
N VAL A 817 -3.83 35.09 56.21
CA VAL A 817 -3.83 33.98 55.26
C VAL A 817 -5.25 33.45 55.04
N GLN A 818 -5.66 33.37 53.78
CA GLN A 818 -6.92 32.80 53.33
C GLN A 818 -6.65 31.52 52.54
N ASN A 819 -7.45 30.49 52.78
CA ASN A 819 -7.37 29.20 52.10
C ASN A 819 -8.68 28.91 51.36
N GLU A 820 -8.61 28.12 50.29
CA GLU A 820 -9.79 27.65 49.56
C GLU A 820 -10.59 26.66 50.41
N LEU A 821 -11.90 26.88 50.55
CA LEU A 821 -12.77 25.94 51.26
C LEU A 821 -12.95 24.61 50.50
N TYR A 822 -12.83 24.68 49.17
CA TYR A 822 -13.00 23.56 48.23
C TYR A 822 -11.77 23.35 47.34
N GLY A 823 -10.58 23.38 47.95
CA GLY A 823 -9.31 23.16 47.25
C GLY A 823 -9.19 21.76 46.64
N SER A 824 -8.48 21.62 45.52
CA SER A 824 -8.38 20.38 44.74
C SER A 824 -7.75 19.20 45.51
N THR A 825 -6.93 19.49 46.53
CA THR A 825 -6.23 18.50 47.36
C THR A 825 -6.98 18.16 48.65
N ASP A 826 -7.57 19.15 49.30
CA ASP A 826 -8.09 18.98 50.66
C ASP A 826 -9.59 18.66 50.68
N ASN A 827 -10.36 19.27 49.77
CA ASN A 827 -11.80 19.07 49.66
C ASN A 827 -12.31 19.42 48.25
N PRO A 828 -11.93 18.68 47.20
CA PRO A 828 -12.40 18.94 45.84
C PRO A 828 -13.93 18.98 45.77
N LEU A 829 -14.47 19.84 44.92
CA LEU A 829 -15.90 20.00 44.69
C LEU A 829 -16.21 19.94 43.19
N PRO A 830 -17.03 18.99 42.71
CA PRO A 830 -17.19 18.76 41.27
C PRO A 830 -18.18 19.70 40.57
N VAL A 831 -18.72 20.69 41.28
CA VAL A 831 -19.82 21.54 40.82
C VAL A 831 -19.51 22.21 39.48
N PHE A 832 -18.33 22.82 39.31
CA PHE A 832 -17.99 23.48 38.04
C PHE A 832 -17.80 22.51 36.87
N GLU A 833 -17.22 21.33 37.10
CA GLU A 833 -17.07 20.32 36.06
C GLU A 833 -18.44 19.82 35.59
N LEU A 834 -19.33 19.49 36.54
CA LEU A 834 -20.68 19.03 36.28
C LEU A 834 -21.52 20.12 35.60
N LEU A 835 -21.46 21.36 36.08
CA LEU A 835 -22.17 22.50 35.50
C LEU A 835 -21.76 22.72 34.04
N ASN A 836 -20.47 22.65 33.72
CA ASN A 836 -19.98 22.77 32.34
C ASN A 836 -20.45 21.63 31.44
N LYS A 837 -20.56 20.40 31.96
CA LYS A 837 -21.13 19.26 31.22
C LYS A 837 -22.63 19.42 30.96
N ILE A 838 -23.41 19.85 31.96
CA ILE A 838 -24.84 20.12 31.80
C ILE A 838 -25.04 21.25 30.79
N TYR A 839 -24.26 22.33 30.91
CA TYR A 839 -24.25 23.44 29.97
C TYR A 839 -23.93 22.99 28.52
N ALA A 840 -22.97 22.07 28.35
CA ALA A 840 -22.68 21.46 27.05
C ALA A 840 -23.83 20.60 26.51
N MET A 841 -24.65 19.99 27.36
CA MET A 841 -25.85 19.23 26.97
C MET A 841 -27.05 20.13 26.62
N GLU A 842 -27.12 21.33 27.19
CA GLU A 842 -28.10 22.37 26.84
C GLU A 842 -27.76 23.10 25.54
N ALA A 843 -26.49 23.05 25.10
CA ALA A 843 -26.04 23.69 23.87
C ALA A 843 -26.76 23.15 22.62
N GLN A 844 -26.93 24.02 21.63
CA GLN A 844 -27.51 23.71 20.32
C GLN A 844 -26.80 24.50 19.23
N GLY A 845 -26.71 23.93 18.02
CA GLY A 845 -26.06 24.59 16.89
C GLY A 845 -24.54 24.58 17.02
N ILE A 846 -23.91 25.75 16.93
CA ILE A 846 -22.45 25.90 16.92
C ILE A 846 -21.94 26.13 18.34
N VAL A 847 -21.03 25.28 18.79
CA VAL A 847 -20.36 25.42 20.10
C VAL A 847 -18.93 25.89 19.89
N LYS A 848 -18.50 26.89 20.64
CA LYS A 848 -17.18 27.53 20.51
C LYS A 848 -16.36 27.30 21.77
N PHE A 849 -15.15 26.79 21.62
CA PHE A 849 -14.15 26.64 22.69
C PHE A 849 -13.02 27.62 22.44
N TRP A 850 -12.71 28.44 23.43
CA TRP A 850 -11.67 29.45 23.37
C TRP A 850 -10.51 28.99 24.24
N THR A 851 -9.33 28.82 23.66
CA THR A 851 -8.17 28.22 24.34
C THR A 851 -6.88 28.95 23.99
N LYS A 852 -5.95 29.05 24.94
CA LYS A 852 -4.61 29.57 24.68
C LYS A 852 -3.72 28.54 24.01
N ASP A 853 -3.78 27.30 24.51
CA ASP A 853 -2.92 26.19 24.11
C ASP A 853 -3.61 24.83 24.33
N GLU A 854 -2.87 23.75 24.12
CA GLU A 854 -3.33 22.37 24.28
C GLU A 854 -3.68 22.01 25.74
N THR A 855 -3.01 22.61 26.73
CA THR A 855 -3.23 22.31 28.16
C THR A 855 -4.57 22.88 28.60
N GLU A 856 -4.88 24.09 28.14
CA GLU A 856 -6.16 24.73 28.42
C GLU A 856 -7.32 23.97 27.73
N LEU A 857 -7.14 23.47 26.50
CA LEU A 857 -8.14 22.61 25.86
C LEU A 857 -8.39 21.33 26.65
N GLN A 858 -7.32 20.69 27.16
CA GLN A 858 -7.44 19.48 28.00
C GLN A 858 -8.22 19.75 29.30
N SER A 859 -8.10 20.95 29.90
CA SER A 859 -8.89 21.32 31.07
C SER A 859 -10.40 21.33 30.80
N MET A 860 -10.79 21.58 29.55
CA MET A 860 -12.19 21.59 29.09
C MET A 860 -12.63 20.26 28.46
N ARG A 861 -11.81 19.20 28.55
CA ARG A 861 -12.07 17.91 27.93
C ARG A 861 -13.46 17.34 28.26
N GLY A 862 -13.94 17.49 29.49
CA GLY A 862 -15.24 16.96 29.92
C GLY A 862 -16.43 17.62 29.21
N SER A 863 -16.43 18.95 29.08
CA SER A 863 -17.48 19.68 28.35
C SER A 863 -17.36 19.51 26.84
N LEU A 864 -16.13 19.45 26.33
CA LEU A 864 -15.86 19.15 24.92
C LEU A 864 -16.38 17.77 24.52
N GLN A 865 -16.13 16.74 25.34
CA GLN A 865 -16.67 15.40 25.14
C GLN A 865 -18.21 15.40 25.19
N ALA A 866 -18.82 16.08 26.17
CA ALA A 866 -20.27 16.19 26.26
C ALA A 866 -20.87 16.83 24.99
N ALA A 867 -20.29 17.93 24.51
CA ALA A 867 -20.74 18.62 23.29
C ALA A 867 -20.55 17.78 22.02
N MET A 868 -19.38 17.17 21.83
CA MET A 868 -19.02 16.49 20.58
C MET A 868 -19.54 15.07 20.48
N LEU A 869 -19.53 14.31 21.57
CA LEU A 869 -19.81 12.88 21.59
C LEU A 869 -21.25 12.56 22.03
N TYR A 870 -21.79 13.26 23.02
CA TYR A 870 -23.10 12.94 23.62
C TYR A 870 -24.24 13.84 23.11
N ASN A 871 -24.00 15.15 22.93
CA ASN A 871 -25.05 16.08 22.54
C ASN A 871 -25.38 16.00 21.03
N LYS A 872 -26.54 15.43 20.70
CA LYS A 872 -27.04 15.29 19.32
C LYS A 872 -27.50 16.63 18.69
N ARG A 873 -27.72 17.69 19.47
CA ARG A 873 -28.17 19.02 18.97
C ARG A 873 -27.02 19.94 18.56
N VAL A 874 -25.78 19.59 18.88
CA VAL A 874 -24.59 20.31 18.41
C VAL A 874 -24.34 19.95 16.95
N THR A 875 -24.35 20.95 16.06
CA THR A 875 -24.10 20.75 14.64
C THR A 875 -22.61 20.81 14.33
N GLU A 876 -21.84 21.63 15.05
CA GLU A 876 -20.41 21.87 14.82
C GLU A 876 -19.71 22.45 16.06
N VAL A 877 -18.40 22.19 16.18
CA VAL A 877 -17.55 22.70 17.25
C VAL A 877 -16.38 23.52 16.70
N HIS A 878 -16.25 24.77 17.13
CA HIS A 878 -15.16 25.65 16.73
C HIS A 878 -14.20 25.80 17.90
N VAL A 879 -12.91 25.54 17.68
CA VAL A 879 -11.87 25.79 18.67
C VAL A 879 -11.05 26.99 18.21
N TYR A 880 -11.12 28.10 18.94
CA TYR A 880 -10.34 29.30 18.68
C TYR A 880 -9.10 29.33 19.56
N VAL A 881 -7.93 29.51 18.94
CA VAL A 881 -6.62 29.48 19.58
C VAL A 881 -6.06 30.90 19.70
N GLU A 882 -5.70 31.31 20.91
CA GLU A 882 -5.10 32.63 21.18
C GLU A 882 -3.74 32.80 20.51
N ASN A 883 -2.90 31.77 20.62
CA ASN A 883 -1.56 31.77 20.05
C ASN A 883 -1.53 30.94 18.75
N PRO A 884 -1.44 31.57 17.57
CA PRO A 884 -1.41 30.86 16.29
C PRO A 884 -0.28 29.82 16.19
N ALA A 885 0.85 30.04 16.88
CA ALA A 885 1.96 29.08 16.91
C ALA A 885 1.59 27.75 17.61
N ARG A 886 0.54 27.75 18.45
CA ARG A 886 0.04 26.56 19.16
C ARG A 886 -1.08 25.84 18.42
N ARG A 887 -1.59 26.38 17.31
CA ARG A 887 -2.73 25.80 16.56
C ARG A 887 -2.51 24.35 16.15
N GLY A 888 -1.31 23.99 15.71
CA GLY A 888 -0.95 22.60 15.37
C GLY A 888 -1.03 21.66 16.57
N HIS A 889 -0.52 22.08 17.73
CA HIS A 889 -0.57 21.30 18.97
C HIS A 889 -2.01 21.12 19.49
N VAL A 890 -2.83 22.18 19.42
CA VAL A 890 -4.25 22.13 19.78
C VAL A 890 -5.02 21.18 18.85
N THR A 891 -4.76 21.24 17.55
CA THR A 891 -5.37 20.34 16.55
C THR A 891 -5.03 18.89 16.85
N GLN A 892 -3.75 18.59 17.08
CA GLN A 892 -3.29 17.25 17.43
C GLN A 892 -3.90 16.75 18.76
N ALA A 893 -4.00 17.62 19.78
CA ALA A 893 -4.63 17.28 21.05
C ALA A 893 -6.12 16.93 20.88
N LEU A 894 -6.84 17.68 20.04
CA LEU A 894 -8.24 17.41 19.70
C LEU A 894 -8.39 16.10 18.92
N GLU A 895 -7.56 15.86 17.91
CA GLU A 895 -7.56 14.61 17.12
C GLU A 895 -7.30 13.39 18.00
N ASN A 896 -6.36 13.48 18.95
CA ASN A 896 -6.09 12.41 19.92
C ASN A 896 -7.30 12.14 20.82
N MET A 897 -7.98 13.20 21.29
CA MET A 897 -9.22 13.04 22.07
C MET A 897 -10.32 12.38 21.23
N ILE A 898 -10.50 12.79 19.98
CA ILE A 898 -11.50 12.23 19.05
C ILE A 898 -11.21 10.76 18.79
N LEU A 899 -9.96 10.39 18.53
CA LEU A 899 -9.56 9.00 18.35
C LEU A 899 -9.90 8.17 19.59
N GLU A 900 -9.59 8.66 20.78
CA GLU A 900 -9.94 7.98 22.03
C GLU A 900 -11.45 7.86 22.23
N TRP A 901 -12.21 8.92 21.97
CA TRP A 901 -13.66 8.91 22.10
C TRP A 901 -14.32 7.99 21.07
N SER A 902 -13.76 7.90 19.87
CA SER A 902 -14.24 7.01 18.82
C SER A 902 -14.10 5.53 19.21
N SER A 903 -13.02 5.16 19.92
CA SER A 903 -12.71 3.78 20.31
C SER A 903 -13.21 3.38 21.71
N LYS A 904 -13.68 4.34 22.52
CA LYS A 904 -14.23 4.09 23.87
C LYS A 904 -15.69 4.52 24.05
N GLY A 905 -16.26 5.25 23.09
CA GLY A 905 -17.66 5.72 23.17
C GLY A 905 -18.65 4.57 23.11
N CYS A 906 -19.64 4.55 24.02
CA CYS A 906 -20.72 3.56 24.01
C CYS A 906 -21.82 3.95 23.00
N PRO A 907 -22.03 3.17 21.92
CA PRO A 907 -22.97 3.50 20.84
C PRO A 907 -24.43 3.67 21.30
N THR A 908 -24.79 3.13 22.47
CA THR A 908 -26.11 3.28 23.08
C THR A 908 -26.38 4.72 23.53
N TYR A 909 -25.37 5.41 24.06
CA TYR A 909 -25.52 6.73 24.67
C TYR A 909 -24.93 7.85 23.82
N THR A 910 -23.95 7.53 22.98
CA THR A 910 -23.25 8.52 22.16
C THR A 910 -23.91 8.73 20.81
N ARG A 911 -23.44 9.73 20.08
CA ARG A 911 -23.67 9.84 18.65
C ARG A 911 -22.96 8.70 17.93
N GLU A 912 -23.46 8.36 16.75
CA GLU A 912 -22.77 7.44 15.86
C GLU A 912 -21.52 8.08 15.22
N THR A 913 -21.58 9.41 15.01
CA THR A 913 -20.44 10.20 14.54
C THR A 913 -20.22 11.37 15.47
N ILE A 914 -18.97 11.56 15.89
CA ILE A 914 -18.53 12.71 16.67
C ILE A 914 -18.79 14.00 15.86
N ALA A 915 -19.24 15.06 16.53
CA ALA A 915 -19.54 16.34 15.89
C ALA A 915 -18.37 16.85 15.01
N PRO A 916 -18.65 17.52 13.88
CA PRO A 916 -17.60 18.13 13.07
C PRO A 916 -16.95 19.26 13.86
N TYR A 917 -15.69 19.52 13.54
CA TYR A 917 -14.93 20.53 14.23
C TYR A 917 -14.02 21.31 13.29
N MET A 918 -13.63 22.50 13.74
CA MET A 918 -12.61 23.32 13.13
C MET A 918 -11.73 23.96 14.21
N VAL A 919 -10.46 24.21 13.86
CA VAL A 919 -9.48 24.84 14.76
C VAL A 919 -8.89 26.05 14.05
N ASP A 920 -9.18 27.24 14.57
CA ASP A 920 -8.84 28.53 13.96
C ASP A 920 -8.13 29.45 14.95
N ASP A 921 -7.52 30.52 14.43
CA ASP A 921 -7.01 31.62 15.26
C ASP A 921 -8.16 32.49 15.78
N LEU A 922 -7.92 33.27 16.84
CA LEU A 922 -8.90 34.23 17.34
C LEU A 922 -9.37 35.21 16.23
N PRO A 923 -10.69 35.39 16.04
CA PRO A 923 -11.20 36.33 15.04
C PRO A 923 -10.72 37.77 15.31
N GLN A 924 -9.98 38.38 14.37
CA GLN A 924 -9.37 39.70 14.57
C GLN A 924 -10.37 40.82 14.91
N ALA A 925 -11.60 40.73 14.37
CA ALA A 925 -12.66 41.69 14.66
C ALA A 925 -13.10 41.67 16.13
N ILE A 926 -13.05 40.51 16.77
CA ILE A 926 -13.38 40.34 18.19
C ILE A 926 -12.23 40.90 19.04
N VAL A 927 -10.98 40.57 18.71
CA VAL A 927 -9.79 41.07 19.41
C VAL A 927 -9.75 42.61 19.44
N LYS A 928 -9.97 43.25 18.29
CA LYS A 928 -9.97 44.74 18.20
C LYS A 928 -11.10 45.39 19.00
N ARG A 929 -12.29 44.79 19.03
CA ARG A 929 -13.46 45.38 19.69
C ARG A 929 -13.49 45.14 21.20
N SER A 930 -13.02 43.99 21.68
CA SER A 930 -12.91 43.68 23.12
C SER A 930 -11.89 44.54 23.86
N LEU A 931 -10.98 45.21 23.15
CA LEU A 931 -9.97 46.13 23.68
C LEU A 931 -10.44 47.61 23.71
N SER A 932 -11.69 47.90 23.34
CA SER A 932 -12.19 49.29 23.31
C SER A 932 -12.59 49.80 24.71
N PRO A 933 -12.26 51.05 25.08
CA PRO A 933 -12.66 51.65 26.37
C PRO A 933 -14.19 51.68 26.59
N GLU A 934 -14.94 51.82 25.51
CA GLU A 934 -16.41 51.82 25.49
C GLU A 934 -16.98 50.45 25.89
N HIS A 935 -16.28 49.36 25.58
CA HIS A 935 -16.66 48.01 25.97
C HIS A 935 -16.49 47.79 27.47
N ASP A 936 -15.36 48.19 28.06
CA ASP A 936 -15.14 48.08 29.51
C ASP A 936 -16.17 48.90 30.31
N LEU A 937 -16.56 50.08 29.81
CA LEU A 937 -17.64 50.87 30.39
C LEU A 937 -19.01 50.18 30.27
N ARG A 938 -19.32 49.62 29.10
CA ARG A 938 -20.58 48.90 28.87
C ARG A 938 -20.71 47.64 29.73
N GLU A 939 -19.68 46.82 29.85
CA GLU A 939 -19.72 45.63 30.70
C GLU A 939 -19.87 46.02 32.18
N LYS A 940 -19.17 47.07 32.66
CA LYS A 940 -19.40 47.62 34.01
C LYS A 940 -20.85 48.03 34.24
N LEU A 941 -21.47 48.73 33.28
CA LEU A 941 -22.86 49.17 33.38
C LEU A 941 -23.84 47.99 33.30
N LEU A 942 -23.55 46.96 32.51
CA LEU A 942 -24.37 45.74 32.44
C LEU A 942 -24.27 44.89 33.71
N ASP A 943 -23.08 44.78 34.30
CA ASP A 943 -22.88 44.11 35.60
C ASP A 943 -23.60 44.86 36.72
N GLN A 944 -23.50 46.19 36.77
CA GLN A 944 -24.26 47.03 37.70
C GLN A 944 -25.78 46.85 37.54
N ARG A 945 -26.26 46.70 36.30
CA ARG A 945 -27.69 46.50 36.03
C ARG A 945 -28.16 45.09 36.38
N ARG A 946 -27.31 44.06 36.31
CA ARG A 946 -27.71 42.67 36.62
C ARG A 946 -27.62 42.38 38.11
N ASN A 947 -26.61 42.92 38.78
CA ASN A 947 -26.43 42.82 40.22
C ASN A 947 -27.08 43.98 40.98
N TRP A 948 -28.06 44.65 40.36
CA TRP A 948 -28.69 45.84 40.94
C TRP A 948 -29.39 45.54 42.26
N GLU A 949 -30.00 44.35 42.43
CA GLU A 949 -30.60 43.91 43.70
C GLU A 949 -29.54 43.70 44.78
N TYR A 950 -28.39 43.12 44.43
CA TYR A 950 -27.26 42.90 45.34
C TYR A 950 -26.59 44.23 45.74
N GLU A 951 -26.36 45.14 44.79
CA GLU A 951 -25.84 46.48 45.07
C GLU A 951 -26.82 47.35 45.84
N TRP A 952 -28.12 47.22 45.59
CA TRP A 952 -29.17 47.92 46.32
C TRP A 952 -29.22 47.45 47.77
N LEU A 953 -29.23 46.14 48.01
CA LEU A 953 -29.13 45.56 49.37
C LEU A 953 -27.85 46.01 50.08
N ARG A 954 -26.71 46.10 49.37
CA ARG A 954 -25.45 46.58 49.95
C ARG A 954 -25.48 48.07 50.29
N LYS A 955 -26.24 48.89 49.55
CA LYS A 955 -26.40 50.34 49.79
C LYS A 955 -27.43 50.67 50.86
N THR A 956 -28.41 49.79 51.12
CA THR A 956 -29.41 49.96 52.19
C THR A 956 -29.00 49.37 53.54
N SER A 957 -27.84 48.69 53.60
CA SER A 957 -27.29 48.06 54.82
C SER A 957 -26.22 48.91 55.54
N ASN A 958 -26.10 50.20 55.21
CA ASN A 958 -25.25 51.16 55.91
C ASN A 958 -26.09 52.26 56.55
#